data_AF-A0A350JK05-F1
#
_entry.id   AF-A0A350JK05-F1
#
_cell.length_a   1.000
_cell.length_b   1.000
_cell.length_c   1.000
_cell.angle_alpha   90.00
_cell.angle_beta   90.00
_cell.angle_gamma   90.00
#
_symmetry.space_group_name_H-M   'P 1'
#
loop_
_entity.id
_entity.type
_entity.pdbx_description
1 polymer ?
#
loop_
_entity_poly.entity_id
_entity_poly.type
_entity_poly.pdbx_seq_one_letter_code
_entity_poly.pdbx_strand_id
1 'polypeptide(L)'
;MASAFMWEHDDKSDLLQLYSLESDGLRIPFFKKNKRAIQFTDWTQYAPEEAIQGLGKIESWLAQNDPDVEFDEQIQAVRLKNNKLSDLSEDQALSLGAPPSVPHQLKIESVGSTLSNDLQTWHNWIEAGQRRNGIYQGSTISFGKRTYRLPRIVQQIIKELREVTPESSVEDQTRALAAIKKSLKANGGDVDEGPFLSSMSITFASAVSIKHSIDNGEVDFDPVLFGREEVEDGASTARGISEDNAILSNYLAETFSEQFRKYPDIKPTYLLQSGEYLLLDSGLQKVLKTVKRYQQQDNKTKMDFISNPGRCLREAHEDDESLKIEGGNEFDPSCTEHIFVETREYSERVNGLGIWVTPDIPGLVTPPNNWRPEAFTFLALNEAGKEVVLVIPEGNMEDAKEQIVNAMNAGQKTVMISGQTVIASPELRGKIDGFIPEPVEPDLPEKPVEVKPEEPRPNRLFVLEGKTNLDTLEYLRGFSPRTLPGSAPFSQLLKKTSKLKPHQGTAFGWLMKAYESGLPGVLLADDMGLGKTLQTLAFASYLRENNIVGGEVGKPILIVAPTGLLRNWEAEEELHFEEPGIGQLIRAYGANLKNLRKDPGLANDSKTGVSNLDGDLIAKADWVLTTYETLRDYEISFGSIPFGLLIFDEIQKAKNPKSRLGQATKKLNADFSIGLTGTP
;
A
#
# COMPACT_ATOMS: atom_id res chain seq x y z
N MET A 1 19.92 7.30 -21.40
CA MET A 1 19.27 8.52 -21.90
C MET A 1 18.42 8.11 -23.07
N ALA A 2 17.14 7.81 -22.82
CA ALA A 2 16.18 7.50 -23.87
C ALA A 2 15.94 8.76 -24.71
N SER A 3 15.94 8.61 -26.03
CA SER A 3 15.63 9.68 -26.98
C SER A 3 14.18 10.12 -26.80
N ALA A 4 13.97 11.26 -26.13
CA ALA A 4 12.64 11.82 -25.93
C ALA A 4 12.08 12.33 -27.27
N PHE A 5 10.88 11.92 -27.62
CA PHE A 5 10.11 12.50 -28.72
C PHE A 5 9.86 13.99 -28.43
N MET A 6 9.88 14.81 -29.47
CA MET A 6 9.60 16.24 -29.36
C MET A 6 8.34 16.60 -30.14
N TRP A 7 7.72 17.70 -29.77
CA TRP A 7 6.51 18.21 -30.42
C TRP A 7 6.67 19.72 -30.60
N GLU A 8 6.12 20.26 -31.67
CA GLU A 8 6.16 21.68 -31.99
C GLU A 8 4.74 22.17 -32.32
N HIS A 9 4.39 23.32 -31.77
CA HIS A 9 3.07 23.93 -31.99
C HIS A 9 3.13 24.96 -33.13
N ASP A 10 2.25 24.82 -34.12
CA ASP A 10 1.97 25.83 -35.15
C ASP A 10 0.53 26.32 -35.00
N ASP A 11 0.26 27.59 -35.28
CA ASP A 11 -1.07 28.23 -35.14
C ASP A 11 -2.15 27.57 -36.03
N LYS A 12 -1.75 26.70 -36.97
CA LYS A 12 -2.64 25.95 -37.88
C LYS A 12 -2.60 24.43 -37.70
N SER A 13 -1.69 23.87 -36.89
CA SER A 13 -1.56 22.42 -36.68
C SER A 13 -0.73 22.07 -35.44
N ASP A 14 -1.07 20.95 -34.78
CA ASP A 14 -0.25 20.36 -33.73
C ASP A 14 0.79 19.42 -34.40
N LEU A 15 2.03 19.86 -34.57
CA LEU A 15 3.05 19.07 -35.27
C LEU A 15 3.83 18.19 -34.28
N LEU A 16 3.71 16.88 -34.38
CA LEU A 16 4.58 15.94 -33.65
C LEU A 16 5.90 15.78 -34.41
N GLN A 17 7.02 16.24 -33.82
CA GLN A 17 8.37 16.12 -34.39
C GLN A 17 9.25 15.14 -33.60
N LEU A 18 9.21 13.86 -33.95
CA LEU A 18 10.00 12.80 -33.32
C LEU A 18 11.52 12.93 -33.67
N TYR A 19 12.41 13.35 -32.75
CA TYR A 19 13.87 13.29 -32.98
C TYR A 19 14.71 13.17 -31.69
N SER A 20 15.98 12.76 -31.81
CA SER A 20 16.98 12.70 -30.72
C SER A 20 18.01 13.83 -30.83
N LEU A 21 18.26 14.55 -29.74
CA LEU A 21 19.20 15.69 -29.65
C LEU A 21 20.68 15.28 -29.72
N GLU A 22 21.40 15.76 -30.73
CA GLU A 22 22.70 16.44 -30.54
C GLU A 22 22.70 17.75 -31.34
N SER A 23 23.38 18.75 -30.78
CA SER A 23 23.39 20.19 -31.10
C SER A 23 23.29 20.58 -32.58
N ASP A 24 22.47 21.61 -32.82
CA ASP A 24 22.26 22.35 -34.07
C ASP A 24 21.20 21.76 -35.03
N GLY A 25 19.96 21.81 -34.55
CA GLY A 25 18.68 21.88 -35.28
C GLY A 25 18.55 21.14 -36.62
N LEU A 26 17.96 19.93 -36.62
CA LEU A 26 17.28 19.36 -37.79
C LEU A 26 16.49 18.05 -37.49
N ARG A 27 15.24 17.99 -38.00
CA ARG A 27 14.45 16.90 -38.66
C ARG A 27 14.37 15.45 -38.09
N ILE A 28 13.18 14.84 -38.27
CA ILE A 28 12.85 13.42 -37.99
C ILE A 28 13.54 12.51 -39.03
N PRO A 29 14.47 11.64 -38.61
CA PRO A 29 14.37 10.24 -39.02
C PRO A 29 14.65 9.26 -37.88
N PHE A 30 13.94 8.13 -37.88
CA PHE A 30 14.34 6.94 -37.13
C PHE A 30 15.69 6.45 -37.66
N PHE A 31 16.74 6.43 -36.83
CA PHE A 31 18.08 6.01 -37.23
C PHE A 31 18.49 4.69 -36.56
N LYS A 32 19.04 3.76 -37.34
CA LYS A 32 19.80 2.61 -36.80
C LYS A 32 21.09 3.12 -36.12
N LYS A 33 21.73 2.30 -35.27
CA LYS A 33 23.05 2.57 -34.65
C LYS A 33 24.14 3.04 -35.65
N ASN A 34 23.91 2.83 -36.96
CA ASN A 34 24.61 3.43 -38.09
C ASN A 34 23.68 4.30 -38.99
N LYS A 35 23.30 5.50 -38.52
CA LYS A 35 22.91 6.73 -39.27
C LYS A 35 22.19 6.62 -40.64
N ARG A 36 21.19 5.74 -40.83
CA ARG A 36 20.25 5.81 -41.98
C ARG A 36 18.80 5.98 -41.52
N ALA A 37 18.07 6.87 -42.19
CA ALA A 37 16.63 7.09 -42.00
C ALA A 37 15.83 5.83 -42.33
N ILE A 38 14.94 5.44 -41.43
CA ILE A 38 14.02 4.31 -41.58
C ILE A 38 12.77 4.82 -42.30
N GLN A 39 12.37 4.10 -43.35
CA GLN A 39 11.18 4.41 -44.14
C GLN A 39 9.92 4.25 -43.30
N PHE A 40 8.86 5.00 -43.59
CA PHE A 40 7.56 4.88 -42.90
C PHE A 40 7.05 3.44 -42.81
N THR A 41 7.23 2.63 -43.86
CA THR A 41 6.84 1.20 -43.89
C THR A 41 7.52 0.34 -42.83
N ASP A 42 8.63 0.83 -42.28
CA ASP A 42 9.49 0.11 -41.36
C ASP A 42 9.40 0.71 -39.93
N TRP A 43 8.58 1.74 -39.70
CA TRP A 43 8.50 2.42 -38.40
C TRP A 43 8.10 1.47 -37.27
N THR A 44 7.01 0.72 -37.44
CA THR A 44 6.55 -0.25 -36.43
C THR A 44 7.56 -1.39 -36.19
N GLN A 45 8.42 -1.71 -37.16
CA GLN A 45 9.46 -2.74 -37.01
C GLN A 45 10.67 -2.26 -36.18
N TYR A 46 10.96 -0.96 -36.19
CA TYR A 46 12.18 -0.40 -35.58
C TYR A 46 11.89 0.60 -34.45
N ALA A 47 10.62 0.92 -34.20
CA ALA A 47 10.22 1.73 -33.06
C ALA A 47 10.62 1.05 -31.74
N PRO A 48 11.05 1.82 -30.72
CA PRO A 48 11.14 1.29 -29.37
C PRO A 48 9.76 0.76 -28.94
N GLU A 49 9.72 -0.32 -28.16
CA GLU A 49 8.47 -0.94 -27.69
C GLU A 49 7.51 0.10 -27.09
N GLU A 50 8.07 1.08 -26.37
CA GLU A 50 7.39 2.19 -25.72
C GLU A 50 6.59 3.12 -26.67
N ALA A 51 6.86 3.11 -27.98
CA ALA A 51 6.27 4.04 -28.96
C ALA A 51 5.27 3.38 -29.93
N ILE A 52 5.13 2.06 -29.86
CA ILE A 52 4.36 1.27 -30.83
C ILE A 52 2.88 1.69 -30.85
N GLN A 53 2.28 1.96 -29.68
CA GLN A 53 0.87 2.32 -29.52
C GLN A 53 0.47 3.59 -30.28
N GLY A 54 1.16 4.70 -29.99
CA GLY A 54 0.86 5.97 -30.65
C GLY A 54 1.20 5.94 -32.14
N LEU A 55 2.25 5.22 -32.54
CA LEU A 55 2.59 5.02 -33.95
C LEU A 55 1.52 4.21 -34.68
N GLY A 56 1.05 3.11 -34.09
CA GLY A 56 -0.05 2.31 -34.64
C GLY A 56 -1.34 3.11 -34.79
N LYS A 57 -1.62 4.04 -33.86
CA LYS A 57 -2.76 4.95 -33.98
C LYS A 57 -2.59 5.93 -35.16
N ILE A 58 -1.40 6.49 -35.33
CA ILE A 58 -1.07 7.36 -36.46
C ILE A 58 -1.16 6.61 -37.80
N GLU A 59 -0.60 5.41 -37.89
CA GLU A 59 -0.70 4.55 -39.07
C GLU A 59 -2.16 4.23 -39.40
N SER A 60 -2.99 3.96 -38.39
CA SER A 60 -4.42 3.73 -38.54
C SER A 60 -5.14 4.93 -39.18
N TRP A 61 -4.84 6.16 -38.75
CA TRP A 61 -5.40 7.37 -39.37
C TRP A 61 -4.92 7.58 -40.81
N LEU A 62 -3.63 7.35 -41.08
CA LEU A 62 -3.07 7.44 -42.43
C LEU A 62 -3.69 6.40 -43.36
N ALA A 63 -3.87 5.16 -42.90
CA ALA A 63 -4.52 4.09 -43.66
C ALA A 63 -6.00 4.40 -43.97
N GLN A 64 -6.67 5.13 -43.09
CA GLN A 64 -8.05 5.60 -43.28
C GLN A 64 -8.14 6.85 -44.18
N ASN A 65 -7.01 7.38 -44.67
CA ASN A 65 -6.92 8.65 -45.38
C ASN A 65 -7.61 9.80 -44.63
N ASP A 66 -7.39 9.86 -43.31
CA ASP A 66 -7.95 10.92 -42.49
C ASP A 66 -7.45 12.29 -43.00
N PRO A 67 -8.36 13.22 -43.37
CA PRO A 67 -7.98 14.50 -43.98
C PRO A 67 -7.15 15.40 -43.05
N ASP A 68 -7.19 15.12 -41.75
CA ASP A 68 -6.51 15.88 -40.72
C ASP A 68 -5.16 15.25 -40.32
N VAL A 69 -4.72 14.17 -40.99
CA VAL A 69 -3.42 13.55 -40.76
C VAL A 69 -2.64 13.52 -42.07
N GLU A 70 -1.54 14.26 -42.12
CA GLU A 70 -0.72 14.43 -43.32
C GLU A 70 0.67 13.82 -43.10
N PHE A 71 1.07 12.89 -43.98
CA PHE A 71 2.43 12.39 -44.03
C PHE A 71 3.28 13.25 -44.97
N ASP A 72 4.37 13.80 -44.46
CA ASP A 72 5.37 14.55 -45.24
C ASP A 72 6.49 13.59 -45.68
N GLU A 73 6.43 13.19 -46.96
CA GLU A 73 7.39 12.28 -47.57
C GLU A 73 8.83 12.84 -47.59
N GLN A 74 9.01 14.17 -47.65
CA GLN A 74 10.32 14.80 -47.82
C GLN A 74 11.17 14.75 -46.55
N ILE A 75 10.51 14.87 -45.40
CA ILE A 75 11.16 14.82 -44.08
C ILE A 75 10.78 13.58 -43.27
N GLN A 76 10.01 12.65 -43.85
CA GLN A 76 9.51 11.44 -43.17
C GLN A 76 8.87 11.79 -41.81
N ALA A 77 7.87 12.68 -41.84
CA ALA A 77 7.20 13.17 -40.64
C ALA A 77 5.68 13.07 -40.77
N VAL A 78 4.95 13.02 -39.64
CA VAL A 78 3.49 13.08 -39.63
C VAL A 78 3.02 14.37 -38.97
N ARG A 79 2.11 15.07 -39.65
CA ARG A 79 1.45 16.27 -39.15
C ARG A 79 0.01 15.94 -38.75
N LEU A 80 -0.34 16.28 -37.52
CA LEU A 80 -1.71 16.22 -37.03
C LEU A 80 -2.35 17.62 -37.13
N LYS A 81 -3.38 17.74 -37.96
CA LYS A 81 -4.19 18.96 -38.15
C LYS A 81 -5.47 18.88 -37.30
N ASN A 82 -6.21 19.97 -37.21
CA ASN A 82 -7.60 20.01 -36.69
C ASN A 82 -7.82 19.27 -35.36
N ASN A 83 -7.05 19.64 -34.35
CA ASN A 83 -7.20 19.17 -32.97
C ASN A 83 -7.05 17.66 -32.76
N LYS A 84 -6.44 16.95 -33.72
CA LYS A 84 -6.22 15.49 -33.66
C LYS A 84 -5.37 15.05 -32.48
N LEU A 85 -4.54 15.94 -31.95
CA LEU A 85 -3.80 15.69 -30.71
C LEU A 85 -4.76 15.35 -29.55
N SER A 86 -5.92 16.00 -29.48
CA SER A 86 -6.94 15.75 -28.45
C SER A 86 -7.62 14.38 -28.56
N ASP A 87 -7.49 13.70 -29.70
CA ASP A 87 -8.10 12.39 -29.96
C ASP A 87 -7.20 11.22 -29.52
N LEU A 88 -5.94 11.48 -29.16
CA LEU A 88 -5.06 10.47 -28.57
C LEU A 88 -5.51 10.14 -27.14
N SER A 89 -5.42 8.86 -26.76
CA SER A 89 -5.50 8.46 -25.35
C SER A 89 -4.24 8.87 -24.59
N GLU A 90 -4.25 8.79 -23.27
CA GLU A 90 -3.10 9.20 -22.46
C GLU A 90 -1.86 8.34 -22.74
N ASP A 91 -2.04 7.03 -22.83
CA ASP A 91 -0.98 6.08 -23.18
C ASP A 91 -0.41 6.32 -24.59
N GLN A 92 -1.28 6.61 -25.57
CA GLN A 92 -0.83 6.96 -26.92
C GLN A 92 -0.05 8.26 -26.95
N ALA A 93 -0.52 9.29 -26.23
CA ALA A 93 0.17 10.56 -26.12
C ALA A 93 1.56 10.40 -25.50
N LEU A 94 1.65 9.67 -24.37
CA LEU A 94 2.92 9.39 -23.68
C LEU A 94 3.89 8.59 -24.54
N SER A 95 3.39 7.56 -25.25
CA SER A 95 4.20 6.74 -26.17
C SER A 95 4.86 7.57 -27.28
N LEU A 96 4.27 8.72 -27.63
CA LEU A 96 4.76 9.66 -28.63
C LEU A 96 5.50 10.86 -28.02
N GLY A 97 5.69 10.88 -26.69
CA GLY A 97 6.22 12.02 -25.93
C GLY A 97 5.42 13.32 -26.12
N ALA A 98 4.13 13.21 -26.43
CA ALA A 98 3.21 14.33 -26.45
C ALA A 98 2.93 14.81 -25.00
N PRO A 99 2.48 16.07 -24.81
CA PRO A 99 2.09 16.57 -23.50
C PRO A 99 1.06 15.68 -22.80
N PRO A 100 1.17 15.48 -21.47
CA PRO A 100 0.15 14.77 -20.71
C PRO A 100 -1.17 15.55 -20.74
N SER A 101 -2.27 14.84 -20.44
CA SER A 101 -3.58 15.46 -20.26
C SER A 101 -3.57 16.49 -19.14
N VAL A 102 -4.45 17.50 -19.28
CA VAL A 102 -4.65 18.51 -18.24
C VAL A 102 -5.13 17.85 -16.93
N PRO A 103 -4.40 18.02 -15.81
CA PRO A 103 -4.73 17.38 -14.53
C PRO A 103 -5.68 18.23 -13.68
N HIS A 104 -5.91 19.48 -14.05
CA HIS A 104 -6.70 20.42 -13.28
C HIS A 104 -8.21 20.27 -13.54
N GLN A 105 -9.02 20.57 -12.54
CA GLN A 105 -10.47 20.55 -12.66
C GLN A 105 -10.95 21.79 -13.45
N LEU A 106 -11.81 21.59 -14.45
CA LEU A 106 -12.47 22.68 -15.17
C LEU A 106 -13.78 23.03 -14.45
N LYS A 107 -13.86 24.22 -13.86
CA LYS A 107 -15.06 24.72 -13.20
C LYS A 107 -15.72 25.81 -14.04
N ILE A 108 -16.96 25.56 -14.43
CA ILE A 108 -17.85 26.47 -15.16
C ILE A 108 -18.87 27.00 -14.14
N GLU A 109 -19.00 28.31 -14.04
CA GLU A 109 -19.94 28.96 -13.12
C GLU A 109 -20.90 29.82 -13.93
N SER A 110 -22.14 29.89 -13.46
CA SER A 110 -23.17 30.72 -14.06
C SER A 110 -23.99 31.42 -12.99
N VAL A 111 -24.17 32.73 -13.15
CA VAL A 111 -24.97 33.58 -12.26
C VAL A 111 -26.07 34.27 -13.05
N GLY A 112 -27.21 34.50 -12.41
CA GLY A 112 -28.41 35.03 -13.05
C GLY A 112 -29.39 33.92 -13.40
N SER A 113 -30.46 34.25 -14.11
CA SER A 113 -31.48 33.29 -14.52
C SER A 113 -31.78 33.42 -16.01
N THR A 114 -31.99 32.27 -16.65
CA THR A 114 -32.42 32.19 -18.06
C THR A 114 -33.75 32.87 -18.32
N LEU A 115 -34.56 33.11 -17.27
CA LEU A 115 -35.86 33.79 -17.33
C LEU A 115 -35.75 35.32 -17.16
N SER A 116 -34.61 35.83 -16.68
CA SER A 116 -34.44 37.24 -16.26
C SER A 116 -33.43 38.04 -17.09
N ASN A 117 -32.97 37.49 -18.21
CA ASN A 117 -32.02 38.15 -19.14
C ASN A 117 -30.68 38.61 -18.51
N ASP A 118 -30.34 38.09 -17.34
CA ASP A 118 -29.16 38.46 -16.54
C ASP A 118 -28.15 37.31 -16.38
N LEU A 119 -28.27 36.27 -17.21
CA LEU A 119 -27.36 35.14 -17.21
C LEU A 119 -25.94 35.60 -17.59
N GLN A 120 -24.96 35.19 -16.81
CA GLN A 120 -23.54 35.33 -17.09
C GLN A 120 -22.83 34.01 -16.81
N THR A 121 -22.08 33.50 -17.78
CA THR A 121 -21.28 32.27 -17.66
C THR A 121 -19.79 32.58 -17.79
N TRP A 122 -18.98 31.94 -16.95
CA TRP A 122 -17.51 31.96 -17.04
C TRP A 122 -16.92 30.63 -16.60
N HIS A 123 -15.64 30.40 -16.90
CA HIS A 123 -14.92 29.19 -16.49
C HIS A 123 -13.56 29.50 -15.90
N ASN A 124 -13.10 28.61 -15.01
CA ASN A 124 -11.80 28.66 -14.35
C ASN A 124 -11.21 27.25 -14.28
N TRP A 125 -9.88 27.15 -14.30
CA TRP A 125 -9.19 25.91 -13.93
C TRP A 125 -8.85 25.93 -12.45
N ILE A 126 -8.99 24.78 -11.78
CA ILE A 126 -8.77 24.63 -10.35
C ILE A 126 -7.71 23.55 -10.11
N GLU A 127 -6.69 23.91 -9.34
CA GLU A 127 -5.62 23.02 -8.86
C GLU A 127 -5.56 23.15 -7.34
N ALA A 128 -5.76 22.05 -6.60
CA ALA A 128 -5.76 22.04 -5.13
C ALA A 128 -6.63 23.15 -4.49
N GLY A 129 -7.80 23.42 -5.09
CA GLY A 129 -8.74 24.46 -4.63
C GLY A 129 -8.37 25.89 -5.03
N GLN A 130 -7.26 26.12 -5.76
CA GLN A 130 -6.84 27.44 -6.23
C GLN A 130 -7.08 27.61 -7.73
N ARG A 131 -7.48 28.84 -8.13
CA ARG A 131 -7.66 29.18 -9.54
C ARG A 131 -6.31 29.23 -10.26
N ARG A 132 -6.25 28.61 -11.43
CA ARG A 132 -5.12 28.67 -12.37
C ARG A 132 -5.53 29.31 -13.68
N ASN A 133 -4.67 30.19 -14.17
CA ASN A 133 -4.85 30.83 -15.47
C ASN A 133 -4.03 30.05 -16.50
N GLY A 134 -4.72 29.41 -17.44
CA GLY A 134 -4.08 28.70 -18.54
C GLY A 134 -4.06 29.52 -19.82
N ILE A 135 -2.97 29.42 -20.57
CA ILE A 135 -2.82 30.01 -21.91
C ILE A 135 -3.10 28.90 -22.91
N TYR A 136 -4.16 29.05 -23.70
CA TYR A 136 -4.56 28.01 -24.66
C TYR A 136 -3.85 28.19 -26.00
N GLN A 137 -3.45 27.08 -26.59
CA GLN A 137 -2.76 26.99 -27.87
C GLN A 137 -3.32 25.75 -28.59
N GLY A 138 -4.29 25.95 -29.49
CA GLY A 138 -4.92 24.86 -30.24
C GLY A 138 -5.56 23.78 -29.34
N SER A 139 -5.01 22.57 -29.40
CA SER A 139 -5.37 21.41 -28.56
C SER A 139 -4.67 21.35 -27.20
N THR A 140 -3.88 22.36 -26.86
CA THR A 140 -3.09 22.40 -25.63
C THR A 140 -3.39 23.62 -24.78
N ILE A 141 -3.00 23.53 -23.52
CA ILE A 141 -3.08 24.59 -22.53
C ILE A 141 -1.79 24.60 -21.72
N SER A 142 -1.21 25.78 -21.52
CA SER A 142 0.01 25.94 -20.72
C SER A 142 -0.30 26.62 -19.39
N PHE A 143 0.22 26.03 -18.31
CA PHE A 143 0.25 26.63 -16.98
C PHE A 143 1.71 26.89 -16.60
N GLY A 144 2.10 28.17 -16.60
CA GLY A 144 3.49 28.55 -16.38
C GLY A 144 4.42 28.02 -17.48
N LYS A 145 5.30 27.06 -17.14
CA LYS A 145 6.26 26.44 -18.08
C LYS A 145 5.85 25.05 -18.57
N ARG A 146 4.83 24.43 -17.95
CA ARG A 146 4.32 23.12 -18.36
C ARG A 146 3.19 23.31 -19.37
N THR A 147 3.15 22.44 -20.37
CA THR A 147 2.09 22.39 -21.38
C THR A 147 1.37 21.06 -21.23
N TYR A 148 0.05 21.11 -21.36
CA TYR A 148 -0.84 19.97 -21.22
C TYR A 148 -1.76 19.90 -22.44
N ARG A 149 -2.17 18.70 -22.76
CA ARG A 149 -3.14 18.41 -23.80
C ARG A 149 -4.55 18.50 -23.25
N LEU A 150 -5.46 19.08 -24.02
CA LEU A 150 -6.88 19.09 -23.72
C LEU A 150 -7.51 17.82 -24.31
N PRO A 151 -8.09 16.91 -23.50
CA PRO A 151 -8.87 15.80 -24.02
C PRO A 151 -10.00 16.29 -24.94
N ARG A 152 -10.38 15.51 -25.97
CA ARG A 152 -11.34 15.92 -27.02
C ARG A 152 -12.61 16.56 -26.49
N ILE A 153 -13.23 15.95 -25.48
CA ILE A 153 -14.46 16.49 -24.89
C ILE A 153 -14.24 17.82 -24.15
N VAL A 154 -13.14 17.94 -23.41
CA VAL A 154 -12.78 19.16 -22.70
C VAL A 154 -12.52 20.28 -23.70
N GLN A 155 -11.84 19.96 -24.79
CA GLN A 155 -11.61 20.93 -25.86
C GLN A 155 -12.92 21.39 -26.52
N GLN A 156 -13.86 20.48 -26.79
CA GLN A 156 -15.19 20.86 -27.32
C GLN A 156 -15.90 21.80 -26.36
N ILE A 157 -15.89 21.50 -25.06
CA ILE A 157 -16.50 22.35 -24.02
C ILE A 157 -15.83 23.74 -24.00
N ILE A 158 -14.50 23.80 -24.02
CA ILE A 158 -13.76 25.06 -24.06
C ILE A 158 -14.07 25.87 -25.33
N LYS A 159 -14.26 25.20 -26.48
CA LYS A 159 -14.63 25.87 -27.73
C LYS A 159 -15.99 26.55 -27.59
N GLU A 160 -17.01 25.83 -27.11
CA GLU A 160 -18.35 26.37 -26.86
C GLU A 160 -18.31 27.53 -25.86
N LEU A 161 -17.53 27.42 -24.79
CA LEU A 161 -17.36 28.48 -23.79
C LEU A 161 -16.67 29.73 -24.33
N ARG A 162 -15.80 29.60 -25.34
CA ARG A 162 -15.08 30.73 -25.96
C ARG A 162 -15.93 31.49 -26.97
N GLU A 163 -16.94 30.85 -27.54
CA GLU A 163 -17.90 31.51 -28.44
C GLU A 163 -18.84 32.44 -27.67
N VAL A 164 -18.80 32.39 -26.34
CA VAL A 164 -19.67 33.14 -25.43
C VAL A 164 -18.84 33.97 -24.44
N THR A 165 -19.27 35.20 -24.20
CA THR A 165 -18.70 36.08 -23.18
C THR A 165 -19.78 36.46 -22.17
N PRO A 166 -19.43 37.00 -20.99
CA PRO A 166 -20.43 37.49 -20.04
C PRO A 166 -21.37 38.57 -20.60
N GLU A 167 -21.02 39.20 -21.73
CA GLU A 167 -21.81 40.20 -22.43
C GLU A 167 -22.68 39.61 -23.56
N SER A 168 -22.52 38.32 -23.87
CA SER A 168 -23.31 37.62 -24.90
C SER A 168 -24.77 37.50 -24.49
N SER A 169 -25.67 37.39 -25.49
CA SER A 169 -27.10 37.26 -25.25
C SER A 169 -27.45 36.02 -24.42
N VAL A 170 -28.53 36.08 -23.65
CA VAL A 170 -28.99 34.91 -22.86
C VAL A 170 -29.31 33.71 -23.75
N GLU A 171 -29.77 33.94 -24.98
CA GLU A 171 -29.98 32.86 -25.96
C GLU A 171 -28.68 32.16 -26.33
N ASP A 172 -27.59 32.92 -26.58
CA ASP A 172 -26.30 32.35 -26.94
C ASP A 172 -25.64 31.63 -25.74
N GLN A 173 -25.73 32.22 -24.54
CA GLN A 173 -25.25 31.57 -23.30
C GLN A 173 -25.99 30.26 -23.02
N THR A 174 -27.31 30.27 -23.18
CA THR A 174 -28.15 29.07 -23.01
C THR A 174 -27.82 28.02 -24.07
N ARG A 175 -27.56 28.44 -25.32
CA ARG A 175 -27.15 27.54 -26.41
C ARG A 175 -25.82 26.86 -26.11
N ALA A 176 -24.82 27.60 -25.63
CA ALA A 176 -23.52 27.02 -25.27
C ALA A 176 -23.64 26.02 -24.12
N LEU A 177 -24.38 26.35 -23.06
CA LEU A 177 -24.64 25.42 -21.95
C LEU A 177 -25.38 24.15 -22.43
N ALA A 178 -26.34 24.29 -23.34
CA ALA A 178 -27.02 23.15 -23.94
C ALA A 178 -26.09 22.30 -24.83
N ALA A 179 -25.17 22.92 -25.58
CA ALA A 179 -24.16 22.24 -26.38
C ALA A 179 -23.16 21.46 -25.50
N ILE A 180 -22.75 22.03 -24.36
CA ILE A 180 -21.91 21.35 -23.36
C ILE A 180 -22.62 20.12 -22.80
N LYS A 181 -23.87 20.29 -22.34
CA LYS A 181 -24.70 19.16 -21.87
C LYS A 181 -24.87 18.08 -22.94
N LYS A 182 -25.07 18.49 -24.19
CA LYS A 182 -25.17 17.56 -25.33
C LYS A 182 -23.87 16.81 -25.58
N SER A 183 -22.72 17.47 -25.46
CA SER A 183 -21.39 16.86 -25.65
C SER A 183 -21.08 15.83 -24.55
N LEU A 184 -21.40 16.16 -23.29
CA LEU A 184 -21.30 15.22 -22.16
C LEU A 184 -22.21 14.00 -22.36
N LYS A 185 -23.44 14.20 -22.84
CA LYS A 185 -24.39 13.12 -23.13
C LYS A 185 -23.94 12.25 -24.31
N ALA A 186 -23.39 12.86 -25.36
CA ALA A 186 -22.88 12.16 -26.53
C ALA A 186 -21.67 11.26 -26.19
N ASN A 187 -20.92 11.60 -25.14
CA ASN A 187 -19.83 10.79 -24.61
C ASN A 187 -20.32 9.68 -23.66
N GLY A 188 -21.60 9.28 -23.74
CA GLY A 188 -22.15 8.17 -22.96
C GLY A 188 -22.42 8.47 -21.48
N GLY A 189 -22.40 9.75 -21.07
CA GLY A 189 -22.66 10.17 -19.70
C GLY A 189 -24.12 10.44 -19.39
N ASP A 190 -24.50 10.19 -18.14
CA ASP A 190 -25.71 10.78 -17.57
C ASP A 190 -25.46 12.29 -17.42
N VAL A 191 -26.46 13.11 -17.72
CA VAL A 191 -26.35 14.57 -17.65
C VAL A 191 -27.47 15.10 -16.80
N ASP A 192 -27.16 16.12 -16.01
CA ASP A 192 -28.15 16.75 -15.15
C ASP A 192 -29.24 17.43 -16.02
N GLU A 193 -30.46 16.87 -15.94
CA GLU A 193 -31.65 17.39 -16.60
C GLU A 193 -32.28 18.58 -15.84
N GLY A 194 -31.69 18.96 -14.71
CA GLY A 194 -32.07 20.13 -13.93
C GLY A 194 -32.06 21.42 -14.77
N PRO A 195 -33.03 22.32 -14.52
CA PRO A 195 -33.27 23.49 -15.36
C PRO A 195 -32.14 24.55 -15.28
N PHE A 196 -31.26 24.47 -14.29
CA PHE A 196 -30.15 25.42 -14.13
C PHE A 196 -29.05 24.84 -13.23
N LEU A 197 -27.81 24.76 -13.73
CA LEU A 197 -26.63 24.47 -12.92
C LEU A 197 -25.90 25.79 -12.67
N SER A 198 -25.92 26.26 -11.42
CA SER A 198 -25.13 27.43 -11.01
C SER A 198 -23.61 27.18 -11.11
N SER A 199 -23.20 25.92 -10.98
CA SER A 199 -21.83 25.49 -11.18
C SER A 199 -21.77 24.09 -11.78
N MET A 200 -20.80 23.88 -12.67
CA MET A 200 -20.43 22.61 -13.23
C MET A 200 -18.91 22.43 -13.07
N SER A 201 -18.50 21.36 -12.43
CA SER A 201 -17.09 20.99 -12.25
C SER A 201 -16.81 19.72 -13.05
N ILE A 202 -15.72 19.70 -13.80
CA ILE A 202 -15.34 18.61 -14.68
C ILE A 202 -13.92 18.17 -14.30
N THR A 203 -13.80 16.94 -13.82
CA THR A 203 -12.55 16.29 -13.43
C THR A 203 -12.18 15.21 -14.44
N PHE A 204 -10.90 15.11 -14.82
CA PHE A 204 -10.41 14.12 -15.78
C PHE A 204 -9.49 13.11 -15.10
N ALA A 205 -9.78 11.82 -15.27
CA ALA A 205 -8.96 10.71 -14.78
C ALA A 205 -8.24 10.01 -15.93
N SER A 206 -6.96 9.69 -15.74
CA SER A 206 -6.15 8.96 -16.72
C SER A 206 -5.42 7.76 -16.15
N ALA A 207 -5.36 7.62 -14.82
CA ALA A 207 -4.70 6.52 -14.13
C ALA A 207 -5.56 5.96 -12.99
N VAL A 208 -5.23 4.76 -12.51
CA VAL A 208 -5.99 4.02 -11.49
C VAL A 208 -5.09 3.19 -10.57
N SER A 209 -5.42 3.16 -9.28
CA SER A 209 -4.98 2.15 -8.30
C SER A 209 -6.18 1.30 -7.85
N ILE A 210 -5.91 0.22 -7.14
CA ILE A 210 -6.94 -0.66 -6.57
C ILE A 210 -6.90 -0.55 -5.05
N LYS A 211 -7.96 0.01 -4.49
CA LYS A 211 -8.25 -0.06 -3.06
C LYS A 211 -9.02 -1.34 -2.80
N HIS A 212 -8.58 -2.14 -1.84
CA HIS A 212 -9.25 -3.41 -1.52
C HIS A 212 -9.62 -3.49 -0.03
N SER A 213 -10.68 -4.24 0.24
CA SER A 213 -11.14 -4.64 1.56
C SER A 213 -11.40 -6.13 1.56
N ILE A 214 -11.27 -6.79 2.70
CA ILE A 214 -11.58 -8.21 2.83
C ILE A 214 -12.49 -8.38 4.03
N ASP A 215 -13.77 -8.60 3.74
CA ASP A 215 -14.82 -8.81 4.73
C ASP A 215 -15.22 -10.28 4.74
N ASN A 216 -15.18 -10.92 5.91
CA ASN A 216 -15.65 -12.29 6.07
C ASN A 216 -14.91 -13.36 5.25
N GLY A 217 -13.72 -13.02 4.74
CA GLY A 217 -12.94 -13.85 3.83
C GLY A 217 -13.32 -13.61 2.37
N GLU A 218 -14.34 -12.80 2.10
CA GLU A 218 -14.69 -12.31 0.77
C GLU A 218 -13.91 -11.04 0.46
N VAL A 219 -13.22 -11.06 -0.66
CA VAL A 219 -12.46 -9.93 -1.19
C VAL A 219 -13.37 -9.01 -1.94
N ASP A 220 -13.22 -7.74 -1.64
CA ASP A 220 -13.81 -6.67 -2.40
C ASP A 220 -12.75 -5.62 -2.73
N PHE A 221 -12.93 -4.93 -3.84
CA PHE A 221 -11.99 -3.89 -4.24
C PHE A 221 -12.65 -2.90 -5.18
N ASP A 222 -12.22 -1.65 -5.13
CA ASP A 222 -12.71 -0.56 -5.96
C ASP A 222 -11.55 0.23 -6.59
N PRO A 223 -11.77 0.79 -7.80
CA PRO A 223 -10.79 1.65 -8.45
C PRO A 223 -10.66 3.00 -7.73
N VAL A 224 -9.42 3.44 -7.52
CA VAL A 224 -9.05 4.78 -7.06
C VAL A 224 -8.42 5.54 -8.22
N LEU A 225 -8.96 6.72 -8.56
CA LEU A 225 -8.62 7.42 -9.79
C LEU A 225 -7.57 8.52 -9.58
N PHE A 226 -6.66 8.64 -10.53
CA PHE A 226 -5.56 9.61 -10.52
C PHE A 226 -5.49 10.38 -11.85
N GLY A 227 -4.95 11.60 -11.77
CA GLY A 227 -4.48 12.37 -12.91
C GLY A 227 -3.03 12.01 -13.23
N ARG A 228 -2.56 12.41 -14.42
CA ARG A 228 -1.23 12.00 -14.88
C ARG A 228 -0.09 12.71 -14.15
N GLU A 229 -0.28 13.99 -13.83
CA GLU A 229 0.74 14.80 -13.17
C GLU A 229 1.02 14.28 -11.76
N GLU A 230 0.00 13.85 -11.02
CA GLU A 230 0.14 13.25 -9.69
C GLU A 230 0.98 11.98 -9.73
N VAL A 231 0.87 11.19 -10.81
CA VAL A 231 1.66 9.97 -11.00
C VAL A 231 3.12 10.31 -11.31
N GLU A 232 3.39 11.31 -12.16
CA GLU A 232 4.75 11.71 -12.53
C GLU A 232 5.50 12.40 -11.37
N ASP A 233 4.82 13.27 -10.65
CA ASP A 233 5.36 13.93 -9.46
C ASP A 233 5.56 12.92 -8.31
N GLY A 234 4.67 11.93 -8.17
CA GLY A 234 4.83 10.83 -7.22
C GLY A 234 5.95 9.84 -7.57
N ALA A 235 6.18 9.57 -8.87
CA ALA A 235 7.26 8.69 -9.33
C ALA A 235 8.65 9.35 -9.24
N SER A 236 8.72 10.68 -9.43
CA SER A 236 9.97 11.45 -9.32
C SER A 236 10.40 11.73 -7.88
N THR A 237 9.46 11.67 -6.93
CA THR A 237 9.76 11.79 -5.50
C THR A 237 10.08 10.44 -4.88
N ALA A 238 11.09 10.40 -3.99
CA ALA A 238 11.41 9.20 -3.20
C ALA A 238 10.26 8.73 -2.28
N ARG A 239 9.12 9.45 -2.25
CA ARG A 239 7.93 9.21 -1.42
C ARG A 239 6.85 8.35 -2.05
N GLY A 240 6.74 8.31 -3.39
CA GLY A 240 5.73 7.50 -4.08
C GLY A 240 4.32 8.10 -4.04
N ILE A 241 3.36 7.36 -4.60
CA ILE A 241 1.96 7.79 -4.74
C ILE A 241 1.12 7.19 -3.59
N SER A 242 0.36 8.02 -2.89
CA SER A 242 -0.62 7.65 -1.87
C SER A 242 -2.04 7.68 -2.45
N GLU A 243 -3.01 6.95 -1.89
CA GLU A 243 -4.43 7.14 -2.24
C GLU A 243 -4.91 8.58 -1.97
N ASP A 244 -4.29 9.32 -1.04
CA ASP A 244 -4.63 10.74 -0.78
C ASP A 244 -4.34 11.67 -1.96
N ASN A 245 -3.55 11.22 -2.93
CA ASN A 245 -3.30 11.93 -4.18
C ASN A 245 -4.40 11.69 -5.22
N ALA A 246 -5.46 10.95 -4.90
CA ALA A 246 -6.58 10.73 -5.80
C ALA A 246 -7.29 12.04 -6.16
N ILE A 247 -7.78 12.11 -7.40
CA ILE A 247 -8.42 13.33 -7.94
C ILE A 247 -9.83 13.57 -7.38
N LEU A 248 -10.42 12.56 -6.75
CA LEU A 248 -11.75 12.63 -6.16
C LEU A 248 -11.63 12.74 -4.64
N SER A 249 -12.46 13.60 -4.05
CA SER A 249 -12.65 13.59 -2.60
C SER A 249 -13.29 12.26 -2.15
N ASN A 250 -13.10 11.87 -0.88
CA ASN A 250 -13.64 10.61 -0.33
C ASN A 250 -15.13 10.39 -0.65
N TYR A 251 -15.94 11.45 -0.52
CA TYR A 251 -17.37 11.40 -0.80
C TYR A 251 -17.68 11.15 -2.29
N LEU A 252 -16.96 11.82 -3.20
CA LEU A 252 -17.13 11.62 -4.65
C LEU A 252 -16.57 10.27 -5.10
N ALA A 253 -15.51 9.79 -4.46
CA ALA A 253 -14.94 8.47 -4.70
C ALA A 253 -15.93 7.36 -4.31
N GLU A 254 -16.57 7.45 -3.13
CA GLU A 254 -17.63 6.51 -2.72
C GLU A 254 -18.77 6.48 -3.75
N THR A 255 -19.23 7.67 -4.17
CA THR A 255 -20.30 7.78 -5.17
C THR A 255 -19.90 7.17 -6.52
N PHE A 256 -18.65 7.36 -6.94
CA PHE A 256 -18.09 6.73 -8.13
C PHE A 256 -18.08 5.21 -7.99
N SER A 257 -17.57 4.65 -6.88
CA SER A 257 -17.52 3.21 -6.63
C SER A 257 -18.91 2.57 -6.66
N GLU A 258 -19.92 3.20 -6.05
CA GLU A 258 -21.31 2.74 -6.12
C GLU A 258 -21.83 2.68 -7.57
N GLN A 259 -21.62 3.76 -8.35
CA GLN A 259 -22.04 3.81 -9.74
C GLN A 259 -21.26 2.82 -10.62
N PHE A 260 -19.96 2.68 -10.37
CA PHE A 260 -19.06 1.76 -11.06
C PHE A 260 -19.54 0.32 -10.93
N ARG A 261 -19.96 -0.09 -9.73
CA ARG A 261 -20.55 -1.40 -9.45
C ARG A 261 -21.95 -1.57 -10.04
N LYS A 262 -22.78 -0.53 -9.96
CA LYS A 262 -24.19 -0.57 -10.37
C LYS A 262 -24.38 -0.70 -11.88
N TYR A 263 -23.65 0.08 -12.66
CA TYR A 263 -23.78 0.02 -14.12
C TYR A 263 -23.18 -1.30 -14.65
N PRO A 264 -23.68 -1.89 -15.73
CA PRO A 264 -23.05 -3.08 -16.32
C PRO A 264 -21.77 -2.72 -17.09
N ASP A 265 -21.80 -1.65 -17.88
CA ASP A 265 -20.68 -1.17 -18.69
C ASP A 265 -19.93 -0.01 -18.02
N ILE A 266 -18.71 0.26 -18.50
CA ILE A 266 -17.94 1.45 -18.12
C ILE A 266 -18.43 2.63 -18.96
N LYS A 267 -18.85 3.71 -18.29
CA LYS A 267 -19.24 4.95 -18.97
C LYS A 267 -18.02 5.85 -19.16
N PRO A 268 -17.84 6.52 -20.30
CA PRO A 268 -16.76 7.52 -20.45
C PRO A 268 -16.97 8.77 -19.58
N THR A 269 -18.19 8.98 -19.09
CA THR A 269 -18.58 10.15 -18.29
C THR A 269 -19.54 9.73 -17.17
N TYR A 270 -19.21 10.10 -15.94
CA TYR A 270 -20.03 9.85 -14.74
C TYR A 270 -20.52 11.18 -14.18
N LEU A 271 -21.82 11.28 -13.91
CA LEU A 271 -22.41 12.35 -13.12
C LEU A 271 -22.42 11.89 -11.66
N LEU A 272 -21.46 12.35 -10.86
CA LEU A 272 -21.31 11.91 -9.47
C LEU A 272 -22.38 12.55 -8.59
N GLN A 273 -22.58 13.86 -8.73
CA GLN A 273 -23.69 14.59 -8.14
C GLN A 273 -24.06 15.77 -9.04
N SER A 274 -25.13 16.49 -8.71
CA SER A 274 -25.55 17.67 -9.50
C SER A 274 -24.39 18.63 -9.71
N GLY A 275 -24.01 18.83 -10.98
CA GLY A 275 -22.90 19.69 -11.37
C GLY A 275 -21.50 19.07 -11.31
N GLU A 276 -21.28 17.88 -10.74
CA GLU A 276 -19.95 17.25 -10.67
C GLU A 276 -19.82 16.10 -11.67
N TYR A 277 -18.93 16.27 -12.65
CA TYR A 277 -18.69 15.33 -13.74
C TYR A 277 -17.28 14.76 -13.67
N LEU A 278 -17.19 13.45 -13.79
CA LEU A 278 -15.95 12.70 -13.93
C LEU A 278 -15.83 12.16 -15.36
N LEU A 279 -14.74 12.51 -16.03
CA LEU A 279 -14.40 12.05 -17.37
C LEU A 279 -13.26 11.04 -17.28
N LEU A 280 -13.39 9.92 -17.99
CA LEU A 280 -12.37 8.87 -18.01
C LEU A 280 -11.64 8.82 -19.34
N ASP A 281 -10.30 8.77 -19.30
CA ASP A 281 -9.50 8.50 -20.48
C ASP A 281 -9.89 7.16 -21.13
N SER A 282 -9.81 7.08 -22.46
CA SER A 282 -10.20 5.87 -23.19
C SER A 282 -9.32 4.66 -22.90
N GLY A 283 -8.04 4.85 -22.58
CA GLY A 283 -7.14 3.79 -22.12
C GLY A 283 -7.55 3.30 -20.73
N LEU A 284 -7.82 4.24 -19.82
CA LEU A 284 -8.30 3.94 -18.47
C LEU A 284 -9.62 3.16 -18.47
N GLN A 285 -10.56 3.48 -19.36
CA GLN A 285 -11.82 2.74 -19.49
C GLN A 285 -11.59 1.24 -19.79
N LYS A 286 -10.55 0.89 -20.57
CA LYS A 286 -10.22 -0.51 -20.88
C LYS A 286 -9.72 -1.25 -19.64
N VAL A 287 -8.84 -0.62 -18.86
CA VAL A 287 -8.33 -1.18 -17.60
C VAL A 287 -9.48 -1.37 -16.60
N LEU A 288 -10.37 -0.38 -16.49
CA LEU A 288 -11.53 -0.43 -15.61
C LEU A 288 -12.53 -1.53 -15.99
N LYS A 289 -12.69 -1.85 -17.28
CA LYS A 289 -13.48 -3.02 -17.71
C LYS A 289 -12.88 -4.32 -17.17
N THR A 290 -11.56 -4.47 -17.22
CA THR A 290 -10.86 -5.63 -16.66
C THR A 290 -11.06 -5.71 -15.14
N VAL A 291 -10.87 -4.60 -14.40
CA VAL A 291 -11.12 -4.53 -12.95
C VAL A 291 -12.54 -4.99 -12.61
N LYS A 292 -13.54 -4.50 -13.33
CA LYS A 292 -14.95 -4.85 -13.12
C LYS A 292 -15.25 -6.32 -13.40
N ARG A 293 -14.61 -6.90 -14.41
CA ARG A 293 -14.70 -8.34 -14.68
C ARG A 293 -14.18 -9.15 -13.49
N TYR A 294 -13.04 -8.77 -12.92
CA TYR A 294 -12.48 -9.42 -11.73
C TYR A 294 -13.40 -9.25 -10.50
N GLN A 295 -14.08 -8.10 -10.32
CA GLN A 295 -15.08 -7.91 -9.26
C GLN A 295 -16.26 -8.91 -9.34
N GLN A 296 -16.52 -9.48 -10.51
CA GLN A 296 -17.61 -10.45 -10.73
C GLN A 296 -17.14 -11.92 -10.63
N GLN A 297 -15.84 -12.17 -10.48
CA GLN A 297 -15.31 -13.53 -10.36
C GLN A 297 -15.53 -14.11 -8.96
N ASP A 298 -15.22 -15.40 -8.81
CA ASP A 298 -15.19 -16.04 -7.51
C ASP A 298 -14.09 -15.46 -6.61
N ASN A 299 -14.24 -15.66 -5.31
CA ASN A 299 -13.39 -15.06 -4.30
C ASN A 299 -11.90 -15.41 -4.44
N LYS A 300 -11.58 -16.61 -4.96
CA LYS A 300 -10.18 -17.02 -5.17
C LYS A 300 -9.55 -16.20 -6.29
N THR A 301 -10.26 -16.01 -7.39
CA THR A 301 -9.80 -15.19 -8.52
C THR A 301 -9.67 -13.71 -8.12
N LYS A 302 -10.55 -13.22 -7.23
CA LYS A 302 -10.42 -11.87 -6.65
C LYS A 302 -9.17 -11.73 -5.77
N MET A 303 -8.88 -12.73 -4.92
CA MET A 303 -7.65 -12.80 -4.13
C MET A 303 -6.39 -12.75 -5.01
N ASP A 304 -6.38 -13.56 -6.09
CA ASP A 304 -5.26 -13.58 -7.03
C ASP A 304 -5.06 -12.20 -7.69
N PHE A 305 -6.15 -11.53 -8.07
CA PHE A 305 -6.13 -10.18 -8.64
C PHE A 305 -5.52 -9.15 -7.68
N ILE A 306 -5.98 -9.07 -6.43
CA ILE A 306 -5.47 -8.06 -5.48
C ILE A 306 -4.00 -8.31 -5.09
N SER A 307 -3.53 -9.56 -5.16
CA SER A 307 -2.15 -9.91 -4.82
C SER A 307 -1.12 -9.36 -5.82
N ASN A 308 -1.54 -9.18 -7.08
CA ASN A 308 -0.72 -8.58 -8.13
C ASN A 308 -1.60 -8.01 -9.25
N PRO A 309 -2.27 -6.85 -9.02
CA PRO A 309 -3.22 -6.30 -9.97
C PRO A 309 -2.55 -5.96 -11.30
N GLY A 310 -1.33 -5.40 -11.27
CA GLY A 310 -0.59 -5.05 -12.48
C GLY A 310 -0.30 -6.26 -13.38
N ARG A 311 0.05 -7.42 -12.81
CA ARG A 311 0.22 -8.66 -13.57
C ARG A 311 -1.10 -9.16 -14.15
N CYS A 312 -2.15 -9.25 -13.33
CA CYS A 312 -3.44 -9.75 -13.78
C CYS A 312 -4.07 -8.86 -14.85
N LEU A 313 -3.90 -7.54 -14.72
CA LEU A 313 -4.30 -6.60 -15.75
C LEU A 313 -3.55 -6.89 -17.06
N ARG A 314 -2.21 -7.05 -17.06
CA ARG A 314 -1.44 -7.40 -18.28
C ARG A 314 -1.89 -8.70 -18.93
N GLU A 315 -2.05 -9.77 -18.15
CA GLU A 315 -2.40 -11.11 -18.64
C GLU A 315 -3.84 -11.17 -19.19
N ALA A 316 -4.78 -10.44 -18.59
CA ALA A 316 -6.18 -10.44 -19.00
C ALA A 316 -6.43 -9.90 -20.42
N HIS A 317 -5.42 -9.28 -21.04
CA HIS A 317 -5.52 -8.66 -22.35
C HIS A 317 -4.95 -9.49 -23.51
N GLU A 318 -4.26 -10.61 -23.24
CA GLU A 318 -3.70 -11.46 -24.29
C GLU A 318 -4.74 -12.36 -25.00
N ASP A 319 -5.92 -12.58 -24.40
CA ASP A 319 -6.86 -13.64 -24.83
C ASP A 319 -8.33 -13.23 -25.10
N ASP A 320 -8.74 -11.96 -24.95
CA ASP A 320 -10.18 -11.62 -24.92
C ASP A 320 -10.68 -10.55 -25.92
N GLU A 321 -11.43 -10.98 -26.94
CA GLU A 321 -12.08 -10.10 -27.92
C GLU A 321 -13.18 -9.20 -27.33
N SER A 322 -13.73 -9.51 -26.15
CA SER A 322 -14.81 -8.73 -25.51
C SER A 322 -14.33 -7.41 -24.88
N LEU A 323 -13.01 -7.22 -24.76
CA LEU A 323 -12.39 -5.98 -24.27
C LEU A 323 -12.21 -4.94 -25.38
N LYS A 324 -12.57 -5.27 -26.64
CA LYS A 324 -12.66 -4.33 -27.76
C LYS A 324 -13.75 -3.29 -27.44
N ILE A 325 -13.39 -2.00 -27.46
CA ILE A 325 -14.37 -0.91 -27.44
C ILE A 325 -14.87 -0.75 -28.88
N GLU A 326 -16.18 -0.57 -29.12
CA GLU A 326 -16.69 -0.22 -30.45
C GLU A 326 -15.97 1.07 -30.94
N GLY A 327 -15.15 0.95 -31.98
CA GLY A 327 -14.31 2.04 -32.51
C GLY A 327 -12.93 2.23 -31.84
N GLY A 328 -12.51 1.33 -30.94
CA GLY A 328 -11.19 1.35 -30.30
C GLY A 328 -10.26 0.24 -30.82
N ASN A 329 -9.00 0.58 -31.13
CA ASN A 329 -7.96 -0.34 -31.61
C ASN A 329 -7.45 -1.31 -30.51
N GLU A 330 -6.74 -2.36 -30.95
CA GLU A 330 -6.09 -3.41 -30.14
C GLU A 330 -5.36 -2.84 -28.90
N PHE A 331 -5.50 -3.52 -27.78
CA PHE A 331 -4.92 -3.13 -26.49
C PHE A 331 -3.55 -3.82 -26.31
N ASP A 332 -2.51 -3.06 -25.96
CA ASP A 332 -1.17 -3.58 -25.67
C ASP A 332 -0.98 -3.73 -24.15
N PRO A 333 -0.57 -4.91 -23.64
CA PRO A 333 -0.24 -5.12 -22.23
C PRO A 333 0.79 -4.13 -21.66
N SER A 334 1.65 -3.51 -22.47
CA SER A 334 2.61 -2.49 -22.01
C SER A 334 1.92 -1.22 -21.45
N CYS A 335 0.69 -0.90 -21.89
CA CYS A 335 -0.07 0.26 -21.44
C CYS A 335 -0.51 0.17 -19.97
N THR A 336 -0.61 -1.05 -19.42
CA THR A 336 -1.01 -1.26 -18.04
C THR A 336 -0.03 -0.60 -17.07
N GLU A 337 1.27 -0.53 -17.40
CA GLU A 337 2.30 0.08 -16.54
C GLU A 337 2.16 1.60 -16.42
N HIS A 338 1.53 2.26 -17.40
CA HIS A 338 1.35 3.72 -17.39
C HIS A 338 0.00 4.16 -16.81
N ILE A 339 -1.00 3.27 -16.85
CA ILE A 339 -2.36 3.53 -16.37
C ILE A 339 -2.54 3.01 -14.94
N PHE A 340 -1.96 1.85 -14.59
CA PHE A 340 -2.03 1.29 -13.25
C PHE A 340 -0.94 1.87 -12.35
N VAL A 341 -1.33 2.30 -11.15
CA VAL A 341 -0.48 2.93 -10.15
C VAL A 341 -0.39 2.04 -8.93
N GLU A 342 0.83 1.61 -8.56
CA GLU A 342 1.07 0.95 -7.28
C GLU A 342 1.16 1.99 -6.15
N THR A 343 0.15 2.05 -5.29
CA THR A 343 0.16 2.92 -4.10
C THR A 343 1.01 2.30 -2.98
N ARG A 344 1.83 3.13 -2.32
CA ARG A 344 2.89 2.67 -1.38
C ARG A 344 2.42 2.34 0.03
N GLU A 345 1.12 2.21 0.23
CA GLU A 345 0.55 2.17 1.56
C GLU A 345 1.14 1.02 2.36
N TYR A 346 1.30 -0.17 1.75
CA TYR A 346 1.81 -1.33 2.47
C TYR A 346 3.17 -1.83 1.97
N SER A 347 3.89 -2.56 2.83
CA SER A 347 5.16 -3.21 2.51
C SER A 347 5.01 -4.19 1.33
N GLU A 348 6.05 -4.40 0.51
CA GLU A 348 6.09 -5.42 -0.57
C GLU A 348 5.76 -6.86 -0.10
N ARG A 349 5.85 -7.08 1.21
CA ARG A 349 5.47 -8.30 1.90
C ARG A 349 3.97 -8.44 2.12
N VAL A 350 3.17 -7.40 1.99
CA VAL A 350 1.73 -7.41 2.23
C VAL A 350 1.01 -7.71 0.91
N ASN A 351 0.17 -8.74 0.92
CA ASN A 351 -0.69 -9.10 -0.21
C ASN A 351 -2.05 -8.39 -0.13
N GLY A 352 -2.46 -7.97 1.07
CA GLY A 352 -3.67 -7.19 1.27
C GLY A 352 -4.17 -7.19 2.71
N LEU A 353 -5.45 -6.91 2.92
CA LEU A 353 -6.16 -7.15 4.18
C LEU A 353 -6.72 -8.58 4.22
N GLY A 354 -7.06 -9.13 5.37
CA GLY A 354 -7.64 -10.48 5.43
C GLY A 354 -8.11 -10.83 6.83
N ILE A 355 -8.64 -12.04 6.99
CA ILE A 355 -9.08 -12.53 8.31
C ILE A 355 -7.98 -13.38 8.91
N TRP A 356 -7.68 -13.11 10.17
CA TRP A 356 -6.73 -13.92 10.92
C TRP A 356 -7.15 -15.39 10.96
N VAL A 357 -6.36 -16.21 10.29
CA VAL A 357 -6.33 -17.67 10.44
C VAL A 357 -4.95 -18.04 10.96
N THR A 358 -4.90 -18.87 11.99
CA THR A 358 -3.61 -19.37 12.51
C THR A 358 -2.92 -20.19 11.41
N PRO A 359 -1.69 -19.83 10.98
CA PRO A 359 -1.01 -20.56 9.92
C PRO A 359 -0.76 -22.01 10.31
N ASP A 360 -1.16 -22.94 9.44
CA ASP A 360 -0.73 -24.33 9.55
C ASP A 360 0.69 -24.44 9.00
N ILE A 361 1.62 -24.91 9.82
CA ILE A 361 3.04 -25.02 9.46
C ILE A 361 3.43 -26.48 9.70
N PRO A 362 3.56 -27.28 8.64
CA PRO A 362 3.92 -28.69 8.74
C PRO A 362 5.21 -28.89 9.54
N GLY A 363 5.17 -29.75 10.56
CA GLY A 363 6.34 -30.06 11.40
C GLY A 363 6.59 -29.14 12.59
N LEU A 364 5.95 -27.96 12.68
CA LEU A 364 6.00 -27.11 13.88
C LEU A 364 4.89 -27.54 14.87
N VAL A 365 5.13 -28.64 15.59
CA VAL A 365 4.27 -29.06 16.70
C VAL A 365 4.48 -28.10 17.86
N THR A 366 3.56 -27.17 18.07
CA THR A 366 3.46 -26.47 19.37
C THR A 366 2.98 -27.51 20.38
N PRO A 367 3.81 -27.96 21.34
CA PRO A 367 3.29 -28.83 22.39
C PRO A 367 2.14 -28.09 23.07
N PRO A 368 1.00 -28.77 23.35
CA PRO A 368 -0.05 -28.16 24.15
C PRO A 368 0.60 -27.67 25.45
N ASN A 369 0.16 -26.50 25.90
CA ASN A 369 0.68 -25.85 27.10
C ASN A 369 0.27 -26.70 28.32
N ASN A 370 0.91 -27.84 28.52
CA ASN A 370 0.68 -28.70 29.67
C ASN A 370 1.32 -27.97 30.85
N TRP A 371 0.47 -27.39 31.70
CA TRP A 371 0.87 -26.88 33.02
C TRP A 371 1.35 -27.99 33.97
N ARG A 372 1.39 -29.24 33.49
CA ARG A 372 1.88 -30.40 34.23
C ARG A 372 3.39 -30.52 34.06
N PRO A 373 4.15 -30.63 35.16
CA PRO A 373 5.58 -30.89 35.09
C PRO A 373 5.85 -32.27 34.46
N GLU A 374 6.96 -32.40 33.72
CA GLU A 374 7.39 -33.67 33.10
C GLU A 374 7.61 -34.81 34.14
N ALA A 375 7.85 -34.45 35.40
CA ALA A 375 7.93 -35.37 36.53
C ALA A 375 7.40 -34.73 37.83
N PHE A 376 6.77 -35.54 38.66
CA PHE A 376 6.29 -35.15 39.99
C PHE A 376 7.26 -35.61 41.07
N THR A 377 7.48 -34.77 42.08
CA THR A 377 8.35 -35.04 43.23
C THR A 377 7.54 -35.35 44.48
N PHE A 378 7.81 -36.48 45.12
CA PHE A 378 7.16 -36.91 46.36
C PHE A 378 8.18 -37.14 47.47
N LEU A 379 7.82 -36.81 48.70
CA LEU A 379 8.58 -37.21 49.89
C LEU A 379 8.19 -38.64 50.28
N ALA A 380 9.14 -39.56 50.19
CA ALA A 380 9.01 -40.97 50.57
C ALA A 380 10.04 -41.35 51.62
N LEU A 381 9.87 -42.49 52.30
CA LEU A 381 10.87 -43.02 53.23
C LEU A 381 11.63 -44.15 52.54
N ASN A 382 12.95 -44.22 52.69
CA ASN A 382 13.74 -45.36 52.24
C ASN A 382 13.70 -46.51 53.27
N GLU A 383 14.31 -47.65 52.96
CA GLU A 383 14.35 -48.84 53.84
C GLU A 383 14.93 -48.54 55.25
N ALA A 384 15.81 -47.53 55.36
CA ALA A 384 16.39 -47.09 56.63
C ALA A 384 15.50 -46.08 57.41
N GLY A 385 14.28 -45.80 56.93
CA GLY A 385 13.34 -44.86 57.54
C GLY A 385 13.71 -43.39 57.37
N LYS A 386 14.58 -43.05 56.41
CA LYS A 386 15.01 -41.67 56.11
C LYS A 386 14.19 -41.12 54.94
N GLU A 387 13.80 -39.85 55.03
CA GLU A 387 13.13 -39.14 53.94
C GLU A 387 14.03 -39.01 52.71
N VAL A 388 13.47 -39.35 51.56
CA VAL A 388 14.08 -39.28 50.23
C VAL A 388 13.10 -38.63 49.26
N VAL A 389 13.63 -37.90 48.28
CA VAL A 389 12.84 -37.29 47.22
C VAL A 389 12.70 -38.30 46.09
N LEU A 390 11.49 -38.82 45.93
CA LEU A 390 11.10 -39.72 44.86
C LEU A 390 10.62 -38.90 43.67
N VAL A 391 11.26 -39.06 42.53
CA VAL A 391 10.88 -38.40 41.27
C VAL A 391 10.20 -39.41 40.36
N ILE A 392 8.95 -39.14 39.98
CA ILE A 392 8.14 -40.02 39.13
C ILE A 392 7.79 -39.27 37.86
N PRO A 393 8.25 -39.71 36.67
CA PRO A 393 7.81 -39.16 35.39
C PRO A 393 6.29 -39.23 35.24
N GLU A 394 5.66 -38.23 34.62
CA GLU A 394 4.19 -38.17 34.48
C GLU A 394 3.60 -39.46 33.89
N GLY A 395 4.21 -40.00 32.83
CA GLY A 395 3.76 -41.23 32.17
C GLY A 395 3.83 -42.50 33.02
N ASN A 396 4.51 -42.47 34.17
CA ASN A 396 4.73 -43.64 35.03
C ASN A 396 3.98 -43.54 36.37
N MET A 397 3.09 -42.56 36.52
CA MET A 397 2.36 -42.30 37.77
C MET A 397 1.39 -43.44 38.15
N GLU A 398 0.67 -43.99 37.17
CA GLU A 398 -0.25 -45.12 37.37
C GLU A 398 0.51 -46.41 37.72
N ASP A 399 1.58 -46.71 36.98
CA ASP A 399 2.47 -47.85 37.26
C ASP A 399 3.07 -47.77 38.67
N ALA A 400 3.53 -46.59 39.09
CA ALA A 400 4.06 -46.39 40.44
C ALA A 400 2.99 -46.64 41.52
N LYS A 401 1.75 -46.19 41.29
CA LYS A 401 0.61 -46.47 42.18
C LYS A 401 0.34 -47.96 42.27
N GLU A 402 0.27 -48.67 41.14
CA GLU A 402 0.05 -50.13 41.12
C GLU A 402 1.17 -50.89 41.84
N GLN A 403 2.43 -50.51 41.62
CA GLN A 403 3.57 -51.12 42.30
C GLN A 403 3.48 -50.98 43.82
N ILE A 404 3.08 -49.81 44.33
CA ILE A 404 2.88 -49.59 45.78
C ILE A 404 1.74 -50.46 46.30
N VAL A 405 0.61 -50.54 45.57
CA VAL A 405 -0.54 -51.37 45.96
C VAL A 405 -0.17 -52.85 45.98
N ASN A 406 0.53 -53.33 44.97
CA ASN A 406 0.97 -54.72 44.87
C ASN A 406 1.96 -55.08 45.98
N ALA A 407 2.91 -54.20 46.29
CA ALA A 407 3.84 -54.40 47.40
C ALA A 407 3.12 -54.48 48.76
N MET A 408 2.16 -53.57 49.01
CA MET A 408 1.36 -53.60 50.24
C MET A 408 0.51 -54.87 50.36
N ASN A 409 -0.15 -55.30 49.26
CA ASN A 409 -0.97 -56.51 49.24
C ASN A 409 -0.14 -57.79 49.40
N ALA A 410 1.09 -57.81 48.87
CA ALA A 410 2.03 -58.91 49.03
C ALA A 410 2.75 -58.91 50.39
N GLY A 411 2.48 -57.95 51.28
CA GLY A 411 3.14 -57.81 52.57
C GLY A 411 4.60 -57.37 52.49
N GLN A 412 5.03 -56.85 51.34
CA GLN A 412 6.38 -56.32 51.12
C GLN A 412 6.50 -54.92 51.72
N LYS A 413 7.51 -54.70 52.56
CA LYS A 413 7.72 -53.41 53.24
C LYS A 413 8.29 -52.34 52.30
N THR A 414 8.97 -52.74 51.22
CA THR A 414 9.64 -51.85 50.28
C THR A 414 9.23 -52.14 48.85
N VAL A 415 9.27 -51.09 48.01
CA VAL A 415 8.96 -51.13 46.58
C VAL A 415 9.99 -50.27 45.84
N MET A 416 10.38 -50.71 44.64
CA MET A 416 11.31 -49.97 43.79
C MET A 416 10.54 -49.17 42.74
N ILE A 417 10.62 -47.84 42.81
CA ILE A 417 9.93 -46.92 41.89
C ILE A 417 10.99 -46.00 41.28
N SER A 418 11.03 -45.91 39.94
CA SER A 418 12.01 -45.08 39.21
C SER A 418 13.47 -45.32 39.64
N GLY A 419 13.83 -46.56 40.00
CA GLY A 419 15.17 -46.94 40.44
C GLY A 419 15.50 -46.62 41.91
N GLN A 420 14.54 -46.11 42.70
CA GLN A 420 14.71 -45.86 44.14
C GLN A 420 13.87 -46.84 44.97
N THR A 421 14.47 -47.41 46.02
CA THR A 421 13.76 -48.30 46.96
C THR A 421 13.12 -47.47 48.07
N VAL A 422 11.79 -47.47 48.13
CA VAL A 422 10.98 -46.71 49.09
C VAL A 422 10.05 -47.63 49.88
N ILE A 423 9.62 -47.20 51.06
CA ILE A 423 8.65 -47.92 51.89
C ILE A 423 7.27 -47.80 51.24
N ALA A 424 6.64 -48.94 51.00
CA ALA A 424 5.27 -48.99 50.49
C ALA A 424 4.31 -48.61 51.64
N SER A 425 3.75 -47.40 51.61
CA SER A 425 2.83 -46.90 52.64
C SER A 425 1.53 -46.36 52.04
N PRO A 426 0.40 -46.43 52.79
CA PRO A 426 -0.87 -45.82 52.38
C PRO A 426 -0.76 -44.30 52.18
N GLU A 427 0.12 -43.63 52.93
CA GLU A 427 0.36 -42.19 52.82
C GLU A 427 1.05 -41.81 51.50
N LEU A 428 2.07 -42.58 51.08
CA LEU A 428 2.74 -42.36 49.80
C LEU A 428 1.78 -42.63 48.65
N ARG A 429 0.94 -43.69 48.74
CA ARG A 429 -0.12 -43.96 47.77
C ARG A 429 -1.07 -42.78 47.64
N GLY A 430 -1.60 -42.27 48.76
CA GLY A 430 -2.56 -41.16 48.74
C GLY A 430 -1.98 -39.86 48.17
N LYS A 431 -0.69 -39.60 48.43
CA LYS A 431 0.03 -38.46 47.82
C LYS A 431 0.15 -38.58 46.31
N ILE A 432 0.37 -39.79 45.77
CA ILE A 432 0.44 -40.01 44.32
C ILE A 432 -0.95 -39.98 43.69
N ASP A 433 -1.95 -40.57 44.36
CA ASP A 433 -3.34 -40.66 43.91
C ASP A 433 -3.96 -39.28 43.68
N GLY A 434 -3.65 -38.31 44.54
CA GLY A 434 -4.14 -36.93 44.40
C GLY A 434 -3.66 -36.18 43.15
N PHE A 435 -2.68 -36.71 42.40
CA PHE A 435 -2.19 -36.14 41.14
C PHE A 435 -2.59 -36.96 39.90
N ILE A 436 -3.18 -38.15 40.08
CA ILE A 436 -3.70 -38.97 38.99
C ILE A 436 -5.18 -38.57 38.79
N PRO A 437 -5.58 -38.05 37.61
CA PRO A 437 -6.97 -37.72 37.34
C PRO A 437 -7.84 -39.00 37.40
N GLU A 438 -9.07 -38.89 37.93
CA GLU A 438 -10.00 -40.03 37.90
C GLU A 438 -10.29 -40.42 36.44
N PRO A 439 -10.27 -41.72 36.09
CA PRO A 439 -10.63 -42.17 34.76
C PRO A 439 -12.09 -41.80 34.48
N VAL A 440 -12.33 -41.06 33.40
CA VAL A 440 -13.67 -40.78 32.89
C VAL A 440 -14.28 -42.11 32.45
N GLU A 441 -15.48 -42.45 32.93
CA GLU A 441 -16.21 -43.64 32.48
C GLU A 441 -16.33 -43.63 30.94
N PRO A 442 -16.19 -44.78 30.26
CA PRO A 442 -16.39 -44.83 28.81
C PRO A 442 -17.85 -44.48 28.52
N ASP A 443 -18.05 -43.40 27.76
CA ASP A 443 -19.36 -42.84 27.43
C ASP A 443 -20.37 -43.92 27.04
N LEU A 444 -21.49 -43.97 27.77
CA LEU A 444 -22.77 -44.42 27.24
C LEU A 444 -23.00 -43.73 25.89
N PRO A 445 -23.61 -44.39 24.88
CA PRO A 445 -23.85 -43.76 23.58
C PRO A 445 -24.48 -42.40 23.82
N GLU A 446 -23.75 -41.35 23.42
CA GLU A 446 -24.10 -39.98 23.71
C GLU A 446 -25.58 -39.79 23.37
N LYS A 447 -26.39 -39.45 24.39
CA LYS A 447 -27.65 -38.78 24.10
C LYS A 447 -27.26 -37.62 23.18
N PRO A 448 -27.93 -37.44 22.03
CA PRO A 448 -27.56 -36.39 21.11
C PRO A 448 -27.50 -35.12 21.94
N VAL A 449 -26.28 -34.61 22.09
CA VAL A 449 -26.06 -33.29 22.64
C VAL A 449 -26.96 -32.44 21.76
N GLU A 450 -27.99 -31.84 22.35
CA GLU A 450 -28.56 -30.66 21.72
C GLU A 450 -27.36 -29.74 21.59
N VAL A 451 -26.79 -29.75 20.38
CA VAL A 451 -26.04 -28.66 19.83
C VAL A 451 -27.06 -27.53 19.87
N LYS A 452 -27.16 -26.87 21.03
CA LYS A 452 -27.36 -25.43 20.99
C LYS A 452 -26.30 -25.00 20.00
N PRO A 453 -26.68 -24.38 18.87
CA PRO A 453 -25.68 -23.73 18.07
C PRO A 453 -24.97 -22.83 19.08
N GLU A 454 -23.69 -23.11 19.35
CA GLU A 454 -22.82 -21.98 19.55
C GLU A 454 -23.10 -21.14 18.32
N GLU A 455 -23.79 -20.01 18.50
CA GLU A 455 -23.84 -19.00 17.48
C GLU A 455 -22.41 -18.89 16.97
N PRO A 456 -22.11 -19.17 15.69
CA PRO A 456 -20.81 -18.88 15.17
C PRO A 456 -20.71 -17.36 15.22
N ARG A 457 -20.11 -16.85 16.29
CA ARG A 457 -19.51 -15.53 16.26
C ARG A 457 -18.07 -15.78 15.87
N PRO A 458 -17.73 -15.86 14.57
CA PRO A 458 -16.34 -15.67 14.22
C PRO A 458 -16.03 -14.25 14.70
N ASN A 459 -15.22 -14.12 15.75
CA ASN A 459 -14.53 -12.86 16.02
C ASN A 459 -13.55 -12.70 14.85
N ARG A 460 -14.05 -12.20 13.73
CA ARG A 460 -13.30 -11.96 12.50
C ARG A 460 -12.33 -10.84 12.81
N LEU A 461 -11.12 -11.22 13.17
CA LEU A 461 -10.05 -10.28 13.43
C LEU A 461 -9.38 -9.99 12.10
N PHE A 462 -9.50 -8.76 11.64
CA PHE A 462 -8.86 -8.29 10.42
C PHE A 462 -7.36 -8.10 10.66
N VAL A 463 -6.57 -8.51 9.68
CA VAL A 463 -5.11 -8.45 9.70
C VAL A 463 -4.61 -8.07 8.32
N LEU A 464 -3.38 -7.58 8.21
CA LEU A 464 -2.72 -7.55 6.91
C LEU A 464 -2.36 -8.99 6.53
N GLU A 465 -2.62 -9.45 5.33
CA GLU A 465 -2.08 -10.71 4.81
C GLU A 465 -0.70 -10.44 4.22
N GLY A 466 0.27 -11.29 4.52
CA GLY A 466 1.63 -11.10 4.02
C GLY A 466 2.29 -12.38 3.55
N LYS A 467 3.14 -12.25 2.53
CA LYS A 467 4.00 -13.30 1.99
C LYS A 467 4.80 -13.95 3.10
N THR A 468 4.80 -15.27 3.13
CA THR A 468 5.51 -16.06 4.12
C THR A 468 6.70 -16.77 3.49
N ASN A 469 7.76 -16.99 4.29
CA ASN A 469 8.90 -17.80 3.86
C ASN A 469 8.97 -19.08 4.71
N LEU A 470 7.80 -19.69 4.99
CA LEU A 470 7.70 -20.84 5.89
C LEU A 470 7.96 -22.14 5.14
N ASP A 471 7.13 -22.43 4.14
CA ASP A 471 7.26 -23.64 3.32
C ASP A 471 7.96 -23.36 1.98
N THR A 472 7.71 -22.18 1.40
CA THR A 472 8.28 -21.71 0.14
C THR A 472 8.82 -20.29 0.27
N LEU A 473 9.88 -19.95 -0.46
CA LEU A 473 10.40 -18.59 -0.50
C LEU A 473 9.49 -17.70 -1.36
N GLU A 474 8.50 -17.06 -0.73
CA GLU A 474 7.57 -16.15 -1.42
C GLU A 474 8.11 -14.71 -1.49
N TYR A 475 9.01 -14.33 -0.59
CA TYR A 475 9.55 -12.97 -0.53
C TYR A 475 11.05 -12.93 -0.24
N LEU A 476 11.79 -12.24 -1.10
CA LEU A 476 13.20 -11.92 -0.89
C LEU A 476 13.43 -10.44 -1.20
N ARG A 477 13.91 -9.70 -0.19
CA ARG A 477 14.24 -8.27 -0.36
C ARG A 477 15.63 -8.12 -0.96
N GLY A 478 15.74 -7.42 -2.09
CA GLY A 478 17.02 -7.00 -2.64
C GLY A 478 17.68 -5.94 -1.76
N PHE A 479 19.01 -5.89 -1.72
CA PHE A 479 19.76 -4.86 -1.02
C PHE A 479 20.76 -4.17 -1.95
N SER A 480 20.79 -2.84 -1.88
CA SER A 480 21.73 -1.99 -2.62
C SER A 480 22.48 -1.09 -1.65
N PRO A 481 23.81 -0.89 -1.82
CA PRO A 481 24.58 -0.02 -0.95
C PRO A 481 23.98 1.38 -0.81
N ARG A 482 23.94 1.89 0.41
CA ARG A 482 23.47 3.23 0.79
C ARG A 482 24.67 4.15 1.01
N THR A 483 24.50 5.43 0.71
CA THR A 483 25.53 6.45 0.99
C THR A 483 25.15 7.20 2.27
N LEU A 484 26.05 7.24 3.25
CA LEU A 484 25.89 8.09 4.44
C LEU A 484 26.72 9.37 4.30
N PRO A 485 26.23 10.53 4.78
CA PRO A 485 27.02 11.75 4.79
C PRO A 485 28.22 11.59 5.74
N GLY A 486 29.43 11.66 5.19
CA GLY A 486 30.64 11.51 6.00
C GLY A 486 31.02 12.81 6.71
N SER A 487 31.07 12.79 8.06
CA SER A 487 32.09 13.52 8.84
C SER A 487 32.10 13.30 10.36
N ALA A 488 31.09 12.69 11.00
CA ALA A 488 31.10 12.49 12.47
C ALA A 488 31.00 11.00 12.84
N PRO A 489 31.87 10.49 13.75
CA PRO A 489 31.84 9.08 14.18
C PRO A 489 30.65 8.76 15.07
N PHE A 490 29.95 9.79 15.59
CA PHE A 490 28.77 9.69 16.45
C PHE A 490 27.86 10.91 16.22
N SER A 491 26.61 10.80 16.67
CA SER A 491 25.65 11.91 16.77
C SER A 491 26.24 13.09 17.56
N GLN A 492 26.08 14.31 17.03
CA GLN A 492 26.46 15.55 17.71
C GLN A 492 25.50 15.92 18.84
N LEU A 493 24.30 15.34 18.85
CA LEU A 493 23.28 15.51 19.88
C LEU A 493 23.57 14.73 21.15
N LEU A 494 24.56 13.82 21.18
CA LEU A 494 24.98 13.20 22.43
C LEU A 494 25.55 14.26 23.40
N LYS A 495 25.03 14.28 24.64
CA LYS A 495 25.53 15.19 25.67
C LYS A 495 27.02 14.96 25.91
N LYS A 496 27.76 16.03 26.20
CA LYS A 496 29.20 15.94 26.51
C LYS A 496 29.52 15.07 27.73
N THR A 497 28.55 14.91 28.64
CA THR A 497 28.62 14.04 29.81
C THR A 497 28.38 12.56 29.48
N SER A 498 27.73 12.27 28.35
CA SER A 498 27.37 10.93 27.88
C SER A 498 28.44 10.40 26.94
N LYS A 499 29.42 9.66 27.49
CA LYS A 499 30.46 9.00 26.69
C LYS A 499 30.11 7.54 26.44
N LEU A 500 30.02 7.16 25.17
CA LEU A 500 29.89 5.77 24.78
C LEU A 500 31.14 4.97 25.20
N LYS A 501 30.92 3.79 25.75
CA LYS A 501 31.98 2.83 26.07
C LYS A 501 32.59 2.27 24.77
N PRO A 502 33.84 1.76 24.78
CA PRO A 502 34.49 1.25 23.58
C PRO A 502 33.69 0.18 22.81
N HIS A 503 33.02 -0.72 23.52
CA HIS A 503 32.15 -1.74 22.89
C HIS A 503 30.91 -1.12 22.24
N GLN A 504 30.34 -0.08 22.84
CA GLN A 504 29.19 0.65 22.28
C GLN A 504 29.60 1.43 21.02
N GLY A 505 30.82 1.99 20.99
CA GLY A 505 31.38 2.60 19.77
C GLY A 505 31.61 1.58 18.65
N THR A 506 32.02 0.37 19.00
CA THR A 506 32.17 -0.74 18.03
C THR A 506 30.81 -1.16 17.47
N ALA A 507 29.79 -1.31 18.33
CA ALA A 507 28.42 -1.62 17.93
C ALA A 507 27.83 -0.54 17.00
N PHE A 508 28.03 0.75 17.32
CA PHE A 508 27.61 1.86 16.46
C PHE A 508 28.24 1.79 15.07
N GLY A 509 29.56 1.60 14.99
CA GLY A 509 30.26 1.46 13.71
C GLY A 509 29.81 0.24 12.91
N TRP A 510 29.39 -0.84 13.59
CA TRP A 510 28.79 -2.00 12.95
C TRP A 510 27.39 -1.71 12.38
N LEU A 511 26.53 -1.01 13.13
CA LEU A 511 25.20 -0.57 12.66
C LEU A 511 25.31 0.31 11.41
N MET A 512 26.25 1.26 11.42
CA MET A 512 26.55 2.13 10.28
C MET A 512 26.92 1.33 9.03
N LYS A 513 27.88 0.41 9.14
CA LYS A 513 28.29 -0.44 8.02
C LYS A 513 27.16 -1.33 7.50
N ALA A 514 26.34 -1.88 8.41
CA ALA A 514 25.19 -2.68 8.03
C ALA A 514 24.20 -1.83 7.21
N TYR A 515 23.93 -0.60 7.65
CA TYR A 515 23.09 0.33 6.91
C TYR A 515 23.69 0.71 5.55
N GLU A 516 24.97 1.10 5.48
CA GLU A 516 25.69 1.44 4.24
C GLU A 516 25.74 0.29 3.23
N SER A 517 25.83 -0.96 3.70
CA SER A 517 25.84 -2.12 2.81
C SER A 517 24.49 -2.40 2.13
N GLY A 518 23.42 -1.71 2.55
CA GLY A 518 22.08 -1.89 2.02
C GLY A 518 21.25 -2.94 2.75
N LEU A 519 21.77 -3.57 3.82
CA LEU A 519 21.03 -4.60 4.55
C LEU A 519 19.66 -4.07 5.00
N PRO A 520 18.61 -4.90 4.97
CA PRO A 520 17.27 -4.50 5.36
C PRO A 520 17.10 -4.41 6.88
N GLY A 521 18.04 -4.95 7.65
CA GLY A 521 18.02 -4.91 9.10
C GLY A 521 19.09 -5.77 9.74
N VAL A 522 19.12 -5.75 11.06
CA VAL A 522 20.08 -6.46 11.91
C VAL A 522 19.44 -6.98 13.19
N LEU A 523 20.05 -8.01 13.78
CA LEU A 523 19.73 -8.51 15.12
C LEU A 523 20.89 -8.15 16.06
N LEU A 524 20.65 -7.24 16.99
CA LEU A 524 21.61 -6.85 18.04
C LEU A 524 21.38 -7.72 19.29
N ALA A 525 22.04 -8.87 19.30
CA ALA A 525 21.92 -9.90 20.32
C ALA A 525 23.01 -9.82 21.41
N ASP A 526 23.18 -8.63 22.00
CA ASP A 526 24.15 -8.38 23.09
C ASP A 526 23.60 -8.77 24.47
N ASP A 527 24.48 -9.12 25.41
CA ASP A 527 24.11 -9.39 26.81
C ASP A 527 23.30 -8.25 27.45
N MET A 528 22.44 -8.62 28.40
CA MET A 528 21.65 -7.65 29.17
C MET A 528 22.57 -6.71 29.96
N GLY A 529 22.31 -5.40 29.91
CA GLY A 529 23.10 -4.38 30.62
C GLY A 529 24.29 -3.79 29.85
N LEU A 530 24.57 -4.24 28.62
CA LEU A 530 25.64 -3.65 27.78
C LEU A 530 25.26 -2.31 27.13
N GLY A 531 24.00 -1.87 27.28
CA GLY A 531 23.49 -0.59 26.80
C GLY A 531 22.98 -0.60 25.36
N LYS A 532 22.28 -1.67 24.94
CA LYS A 532 21.65 -1.80 23.61
C LYS A 532 20.75 -0.61 23.28
N THR A 533 19.98 -0.12 24.25
CA THR A 533 19.11 1.06 24.12
C THR A 533 19.91 2.29 23.72
N LEU A 534 20.96 2.64 24.47
CA LEU A 534 21.82 3.78 24.18
C LEU A 534 22.53 3.65 22.81
N GLN A 535 23.03 2.45 22.48
CA GLN A 535 23.65 2.19 21.17
C GLN A 535 22.66 2.47 20.02
N THR A 536 21.41 2.01 20.18
CA THR A 536 20.35 2.17 19.18
C THR A 536 19.88 3.61 19.07
N LEU A 537 19.68 4.30 20.20
CA LEU A 537 19.33 5.72 20.22
C LEU A 537 20.42 6.59 19.59
N ALA A 538 21.70 6.27 19.83
CA ALA A 538 22.82 6.99 19.22
C ALA A 538 22.80 6.85 17.68
N PHE A 539 22.50 5.65 17.18
CA PHE A 539 22.34 5.40 15.75
C PHE A 539 21.13 6.12 15.16
N ALA A 540 19.97 6.04 15.82
CA ALA A 540 18.74 6.74 15.39
C ALA A 540 18.93 8.26 15.34
N SER A 541 19.58 8.83 16.37
CA SER A 541 19.90 10.25 16.43
C SER A 541 20.87 10.68 15.32
N TYR A 542 21.88 9.86 15.02
CA TYR A 542 22.78 10.13 13.90
C TYR A 542 22.03 10.15 12.55
N LEU A 543 21.14 9.18 12.29
CA LEU A 543 20.35 9.19 11.06
C LEU A 543 19.44 10.43 10.97
N ARG A 544 18.89 10.88 12.10
CA ARG A 544 18.06 12.08 12.17
C ARG A 544 18.84 13.35 11.86
N GLU A 545 20.00 13.54 12.49
CA GLU A 545 20.87 14.71 12.24
C GLU A 545 21.23 14.88 10.77
N ASN A 546 21.29 13.76 10.04
CA ASN A 546 21.61 13.71 8.63
C ASN A 546 20.37 13.75 7.71
N ASN A 547 19.18 14.05 8.24
CA ASN A 547 17.88 14.07 7.54
C ASN A 547 17.55 12.77 6.78
N ILE A 548 18.02 11.63 7.29
CA ILE A 548 17.74 10.31 6.72
C ILE A 548 16.43 9.76 7.27
N VAL A 549 16.14 10.04 8.55
CA VAL A 549 14.90 9.68 9.26
C VAL A 549 14.39 10.89 10.05
N GLY A 550 13.09 10.99 10.30
CA GLY A 550 12.43 12.09 11.00
C GLY A 550 12.42 13.44 10.23
N GLY A 551 11.82 14.47 10.85
CA GLY A 551 11.67 15.82 10.29
C GLY A 551 10.61 15.98 9.17
N GLU A 552 10.44 17.19 8.63
CA GLU A 552 9.44 17.50 7.58
C GLU A 552 9.64 16.72 6.27
N VAL A 553 10.89 16.28 6.02
CA VAL A 553 11.27 15.60 4.78
C VAL A 553 11.41 14.07 4.95
N GLY A 554 11.79 13.58 6.14
CA GLY A 554 12.16 12.18 6.40
C GLY A 554 11.06 11.32 7.03
N LYS A 555 11.25 10.00 6.98
CA LYS A 555 10.32 8.98 7.50
C LYS A 555 10.50 8.78 9.02
N PRO A 556 9.43 8.59 9.82
CA PRO A 556 9.55 8.47 11.28
C PRO A 556 10.32 7.22 11.72
N ILE A 557 10.85 7.27 12.95
CA ILE A 557 11.41 6.12 13.67
C ILE A 557 10.29 5.46 14.49
N LEU A 558 10.08 4.15 14.37
CA LEU A 558 9.15 3.40 15.21
C LEU A 558 9.90 2.49 16.18
N ILE A 559 9.60 2.61 17.47
CA ILE A 559 10.12 1.73 18.51
C ILE A 559 8.97 0.95 19.12
N VAL A 560 9.09 -0.38 19.06
CA VAL A 560 8.13 -1.33 19.59
C VAL A 560 8.78 -2.04 20.77
N ALA A 561 8.26 -1.80 21.98
CA ALA A 561 8.83 -2.39 23.20
C ALA A 561 7.73 -2.90 24.14
N PRO A 562 8.06 -3.77 25.10
CA PRO A 562 7.17 -4.08 26.22
C PRO A 562 6.72 -2.80 26.94
N THR A 563 5.47 -2.76 27.41
CA THR A 563 4.88 -1.59 28.08
C THR A 563 5.74 -1.03 29.22
N GLY A 564 6.39 -1.92 29.99
CA GLY A 564 7.27 -1.53 31.10
C GLY A 564 8.59 -0.86 30.70
N LEU A 565 9.02 -1.01 29.45
CA LEU A 565 10.29 -0.49 28.94
C LEU A 565 10.14 0.84 28.19
N LEU A 566 8.93 1.20 27.73
CA LEU A 566 8.72 2.43 26.95
C LEU A 566 9.15 3.70 27.69
N ARG A 567 8.85 3.79 28.99
CA ARG A 567 9.33 4.92 29.81
C ARG A 567 10.85 4.93 29.99
N ASN A 568 11.49 3.76 29.94
CA ASN A 568 12.95 3.67 30.00
C ASN A 568 13.59 4.22 28.73
N TRP A 569 12.99 3.95 27.55
CA TRP A 569 13.44 4.54 26.29
C TRP A 569 13.37 6.08 26.31
N GLU A 570 12.28 6.65 26.82
CA GLU A 570 12.16 8.10 27.01
C GLU A 570 13.22 8.65 27.99
N ALA A 571 13.39 8.00 29.14
CA ALA A 571 14.36 8.44 30.15
C ALA A 571 15.83 8.34 29.67
N GLU A 572 16.17 7.31 28.89
CA GLU A 572 17.49 7.16 28.28
C GLU A 572 17.77 8.24 27.23
N GLU A 573 16.76 8.61 26.44
CA GLU A 573 16.85 9.71 25.48
C GLU A 573 17.06 11.05 26.19
N GLU A 574 16.21 11.36 27.18
CA GLU A 574 16.30 12.59 27.98
C GLU A 574 17.62 12.68 28.75
N LEU A 575 18.12 11.55 29.26
CA LEU A 575 19.38 11.50 29.99
C LEU A 575 20.58 11.77 29.09
N HIS A 576 20.62 11.14 27.91
CA HIS A 576 21.84 11.05 27.12
C HIS A 576 21.98 12.05 25.97
N PHE A 577 20.90 12.69 25.51
CA PHE A 577 20.89 13.56 24.33
C PHE A 577 20.51 15.02 24.67
N GLU A 578 21.19 15.99 24.06
CA GLU A 578 20.86 17.42 24.16
C GLU A 578 19.57 17.72 23.39
N GLU A 579 18.75 18.65 23.87
CA GLU A 579 17.54 19.06 23.16
C GLU A 579 17.88 19.61 21.76
N PRO A 580 17.10 19.25 20.70
CA PRO A 580 15.84 18.52 20.75
C PRO A 580 15.96 16.98 20.68
N GLY A 581 17.16 16.40 20.84
CA GLY A 581 17.36 14.95 20.90
C GLY A 581 16.90 14.20 19.64
N ILE A 582 16.07 13.17 19.78
CA ILE A 582 15.41 12.53 18.63
C ILE A 582 14.20 13.35 18.16
N GLY A 583 13.68 14.29 18.96
CA GLY A 583 12.71 15.27 18.51
C GLY A 583 11.29 15.02 19.00
N GLN A 584 10.32 15.36 18.16
CA GLN A 584 8.91 15.22 18.49
C GLN A 584 8.54 13.75 18.68
N LEU A 585 8.27 13.41 19.93
CA LEU A 585 7.82 12.10 20.37
C LEU A 585 6.30 11.96 20.26
N ILE A 586 5.83 10.93 19.54
CA ILE A 586 4.44 10.44 19.65
C ILE A 586 4.39 9.15 20.45
N ARG A 587 3.53 9.14 21.48
CA ARG A 587 3.24 7.95 22.30
C ARG A 587 2.01 7.24 21.76
N ALA A 588 2.19 6.27 20.86
CA ALA A 588 1.13 5.48 20.28
C ALA A 588 0.80 4.24 21.15
N TYR A 589 0.48 4.47 22.43
CA TYR A 589 0.08 3.43 23.38
C TYR A 589 -0.70 4.03 24.57
N GLY A 590 -1.39 3.16 25.32
CA GLY A 590 -2.10 3.54 26.54
C GLY A 590 -3.17 4.61 26.31
N ALA A 591 -3.26 5.59 27.22
CA ALA A 591 -4.27 6.65 27.15
C ALA A 591 -4.08 7.60 25.95
N ASN A 592 -2.84 7.76 25.47
CA ASN A 592 -2.50 8.67 24.37
C ASN A 592 -3.06 8.19 23.03
N LEU A 593 -3.36 6.89 22.89
CA LEU A 593 -3.90 6.31 21.67
C LEU A 593 -5.23 6.94 21.25
N LYS A 594 -6.03 7.43 22.21
CA LYS A 594 -7.31 8.09 21.92
C LYS A 594 -7.14 9.35 21.07
N ASN A 595 -6.05 10.07 21.25
CA ASN A 595 -5.77 11.32 20.53
C ASN A 595 -5.24 11.08 19.12
N LEU A 596 -4.82 9.84 18.84
CA LEU A 596 -4.31 9.42 17.53
C LEU A 596 -5.38 8.75 16.68
N ARG A 597 -6.61 8.55 17.20
CA ARG A 597 -7.68 7.93 16.44
C ARG A 597 -8.40 8.96 15.57
N LYS A 598 -8.62 8.61 14.30
CA LYS A 598 -9.43 9.38 13.36
C LYS A 598 -10.90 9.40 13.79
N ASP A 599 -11.42 8.25 14.20
CA ASP A 599 -12.76 8.13 14.78
C ASP A 599 -12.69 7.50 16.18
N PRO A 600 -12.90 8.29 17.26
CA PRO A 600 -12.92 7.79 18.63
C PRO A 600 -14.03 6.76 18.91
N GLY A 601 -15.12 6.77 18.15
CA GLY A 601 -16.24 5.85 18.25
C GLY A 601 -15.99 4.50 17.56
N LEU A 602 -15.03 4.45 16.64
CA LEU A 602 -14.65 3.24 15.92
C LEU A 602 -13.71 2.36 16.78
N ALA A 603 -13.89 1.04 16.68
CA ALA A 603 -13.01 0.08 17.36
C ALA A 603 -11.59 0.08 16.75
N ASN A 604 -10.70 -0.78 17.27
CA ASN A 604 -9.35 -0.90 16.72
C ASN A 604 -9.36 -1.61 15.35
N ASP A 605 -8.30 -1.41 14.58
CA ASP A 605 -8.18 -1.91 13.20
C ASP A 605 -8.46 -3.40 13.10
N SER A 606 -7.93 -4.20 14.04
CA SER A 606 -8.16 -5.64 14.01
C SER A 606 -9.63 -6.03 14.16
N LYS A 607 -10.51 -5.16 14.66
CA LYS A 607 -11.95 -5.45 14.77
C LYS A 607 -12.77 -4.88 13.62
N THR A 608 -12.26 -3.88 12.94
CA THR A 608 -13.03 -3.11 11.94
C THR A 608 -12.53 -3.32 10.53
N GLY A 609 -11.29 -3.79 10.34
CA GLY A 609 -10.67 -3.89 9.02
C GLY A 609 -10.27 -2.53 8.43
N VAL A 610 -10.49 -1.45 9.17
CA VAL A 610 -10.26 -0.08 8.71
C VAL A 610 -9.14 0.54 9.54
N SER A 611 -8.20 1.23 8.89
CA SER A 611 -7.19 2.04 9.56
C SER A 611 -7.87 3.13 10.38
N ASN A 612 -7.72 3.08 11.71
CA ASN A 612 -8.29 4.07 12.61
C ASN A 612 -7.25 5.01 13.23
N LEU A 613 -5.93 4.78 13.07
CA LEU A 613 -4.95 5.79 13.49
C LEU A 613 -4.76 6.86 12.42
N ASP A 614 -4.48 8.08 12.87
CA ASP A 614 -4.09 9.22 12.05
C ASP A 614 -2.64 9.01 11.57
N GLY A 615 -2.52 8.39 10.39
CA GLY A 615 -1.24 8.09 9.76
C GLY A 615 -0.43 9.34 9.45
N ASP A 616 -1.08 10.44 9.06
CA ASP A 616 -0.41 11.70 8.73
C ASP A 616 0.24 12.34 9.96
N LEU A 617 -0.47 12.34 11.08
CA LEU A 617 0.06 12.83 12.35
C LEU A 617 1.27 11.99 12.79
N ILE A 618 1.18 10.67 12.66
CA ILE A 618 2.27 9.74 13.02
C ILE A 618 3.45 9.89 12.05
N ALA A 619 3.20 10.09 10.76
CA ALA A 619 4.22 10.28 9.73
C ALA A 619 5.01 11.58 9.89
N LYS A 620 4.39 12.62 10.47
CA LYS A 620 5.06 13.91 10.76
C LYS A 620 5.91 13.89 12.03
N ALA A 621 5.83 12.86 12.86
CA ALA A 621 6.65 12.74 14.06
C ALA A 621 8.10 12.39 13.72
N ASP A 622 9.04 12.78 14.60
CA ASP A 622 10.40 12.30 14.46
C ASP A 622 10.53 10.84 14.91
N TRP A 623 9.86 10.48 16.00
CA TRP A 623 9.83 9.12 16.52
C TRP A 623 8.55 8.79 17.28
N VAL A 624 8.23 7.49 17.25
CA VAL A 624 6.98 6.93 17.73
C VAL A 624 7.29 5.75 18.65
N LEU A 625 6.67 5.75 19.82
CA LEU A 625 6.74 4.65 20.78
C LEU A 625 5.43 3.88 20.78
N THR A 626 5.47 2.55 20.69
CA THR A 626 4.28 1.69 20.80
C THR A 626 4.58 0.36 21.48
N THR A 627 3.53 -0.38 21.82
CA THR A 627 3.67 -1.75 22.36
C THR A 627 3.40 -2.78 21.27
N TYR A 628 3.92 -3.99 21.46
CA TYR A 628 3.63 -5.16 20.62
C TYR A 628 2.12 -5.41 20.46
N GLU A 629 1.36 -5.29 21.56
CA GLU A 629 -0.08 -5.49 21.55
C GLU A 629 -0.81 -4.39 20.78
N THR A 630 -0.36 -3.15 20.91
CA THR A 630 -0.93 -2.01 20.18
C THR A 630 -0.61 -2.11 18.69
N LEU A 631 0.64 -2.43 18.34
CA LEU A 631 1.04 -2.72 16.97
C LEU A 631 0.16 -3.81 16.34
N ARG A 632 -0.03 -4.92 17.06
CA ARG A 632 -0.87 -6.04 16.60
C ARG A 632 -2.33 -5.63 16.40
N ASP A 633 -2.86 -4.78 17.27
CA ASP A 633 -4.27 -4.36 17.24
C ASP A 633 -4.55 -3.26 16.20
N TYR A 634 -3.51 -2.56 15.77
CA TYR A 634 -3.52 -1.47 14.78
C TYR A 634 -2.58 -1.77 13.60
N GLU A 635 -2.43 -3.04 13.24
CA GLU A 635 -1.43 -3.45 12.24
C GLU A 635 -1.71 -2.85 10.87
N ILE A 636 -2.98 -2.56 10.56
CA ILE A 636 -3.41 -1.91 9.32
C ILE A 636 -2.89 -0.47 9.29
N SER A 637 -3.15 0.32 10.35
CA SER A 637 -2.70 1.71 10.41
C SER A 637 -1.19 1.85 10.52
N PHE A 638 -0.50 0.97 11.25
CA PHE A 638 0.96 1.01 11.29
C PHE A 638 1.58 0.49 10.00
N GLY A 639 0.98 -0.53 9.39
CA GLY A 639 1.45 -1.09 8.12
C GLY A 639 1.38 -0.09 6.97
N SER A 640 0.46 0.87 7.05
CA SER A 640 0.27 1.92 6.05
C SER A 640 1.34 3.03 6.07
N ILE A 641 2.18 3.08 7.12
CA ILE A 641 3.12 4.18 7.37
C ILE A 641 4.53 3.75 6.95
N PRO A 642 5.23 4.50 6.07
CA PRO A 642 6.59 4.20 5.71
C PRO A 642 7.56 4.67 6.80
N PHE A 643 8.14 3.73 7.56
CA PHE A 643 9.14 4.02 8.59
C PHE A 643 10.57 4.03 8.04
N GLY A 644 11.37 4.99 8.48
CA GLY A 644 12.79 5.07 8.12
C GLY A 644 13.64 4.10 8.94
N LEU A 645 13.27 3.92 10.19
CA LEU A 645 13.94 3.02 11.13
C LEU A 645 12.91 2.34 12.03
N LEU A 646 12.95 1.02 12.10
CA LEU A 646 12.09 0.20 12.94
C LEU A 646 12.92 -0.51 14.01
N ILE A 647 12.57 -0.37 15.28
CA ILE A 647 13.29 -0.95 16.40
C ILE A 647 12.34 -1.84 17.20
N PHE A 648 12.70 -3.11 17.35
CA PHE A 648 11.99 -4.07 18.18
C PHE A 648 12.80 -4.40 19.42
N ASP A 649 12.37 -3.91 20.57
CA ASP A 649 12.97 -4.26 21.86
C ASP A 649 12.41 -5.58 22.39
N GLU A 650 13.24 -6.42 22.96
CA GLU A 650 12.90 -7.79 23.38
C GLU A 650 12.19 -8.60 22.25
N ILE A 651 12.82 -8.64 21.07
CA ILE A 651 12.22 -9.21 19.83
C ILE A 651 11.84 -10.69 19.96
N GLN A 652 12.34 -11.42 20.96
CA GLN A 652 11.90 -12.79 21.26
C GLN A 652 10.39 -12.87 21.58
N LYS A 653 9.72 -11.75 21.90
CA LYS A 653 8.25 -11.68 21.96
C LYS A 653 7.58 -12.05 20.63
N ALA A 654 8.23 -11.79 19.50
CA ALA A 654 7.75 -12.08 18.15
C ALA A 654 8.28 -13.42 17.59
N LYS A 655 8.88 -14.28 18.42
CA LYS A 655 9.53 -15.53 17.97
C LYS A 655 8.60 -16.56 17.35
N ASN A 656 7.32 -16.57 17.72
CA ASN A 656 6.38 -17.57 17.25
C ASN A 656 5.79 -17.15 15.88
N PRO A 657 6.15 -17.82 14.77
CA PRO A 657 5.64 -17.48 13.45
C PRO A 657 4.14 -17.79 13.28
N LYS A 658 3.56 -18.66 14.09
CA LYS A 658 2.10 -18.93 14.10
C LYS A 658 1.29 -17.85 14.81
N SER A 659 1.95 -16.96 15.56
CA SER A 659 1.25 -15.94 16.34
C SER A 659 0.88 -14.71 15.50
N ARG A 660 -0.30 -14.13 15.75
CA ARG A 660 -0.71 -12.86 15.13
C ARG A 660 0.32 -11.75 15.36
N LEU A 661 0.90 -11.74 16.55
CA LEU A 661 1.93 -10.78 16.91
C LEU A 661 3.17 -10.94 16.00
N GLY A 662 3.72 -12.15 15.90
CA GLY A 662 4.87 -12.42 15.04
C GLY A 662 4.60 -12.08 13.58
N GLN A 663 3.40 -12.35 13.09
CA GLN A 663 3.00 -11.99 11.73
C GLN A 663 2.89 -10.47 11.54
N ALA A 664 2.21 -9.75 12.44
CA ALA A 664 2.07 -8.29 12.35
C ALA A 664 3.43 -7.57 12.28
N THR A 665 4.42 -8.02 13.06
CA THR A 665 5.77 -7.40 13.04
C THR A 665 6.48 -7.51 11.69
N LYS A 666 6.17 -8.51 10.86
CA LYS A 666 6.83 -8.75 9.57
C LYS A 666 6.25 -7.91 8.42
N LYS A 667 5.08 -7.31 8.62
CA LYS A 667 4.28 -6.62 7.59
C LYS A 667 4.48 -5.12 7.57
N LEU A 668 5.22 -4.58 8.54
CA LEU A 668 5.52 -3.16 8.61
C LEU A 668 6.37 -2.70 7.43
N ASN A 669 6.05 -1.51 6.94
CA ASN A 669 6.80 -0.84 5.89
C ASN A 669 7.99 -0.09 6.51
N ALA A 670 9.20 -0.65 6.40
CA ALA A 670 10.40 -0.07 7.00
C ALA A 670 11.64 -0.16 6.09
N ASP A 671 12.44 0.91 6.06
CA ASP A 671 13.69 0.95 5.30
C ASP A 671 14.82 0.16 5.96
N PHE A 672 14.93 0.24 7.30
CA PHE A 672 15.90 -0.51 8.09
C PHE A 672 15.30 -0.95 9.43
N SER A 673 15.50 -2.22 9.81
CA SER A 673 14.97 -2.78 11.06
C SER A 673 16.06 -3.27 12.01
N ILE A 674 15.92 -3.00 13.30
CA ILE A 674 16.83 -3.46 14.36
C ILE A 674 16.03 -4.30 15.36
N GLY A 675 16.35 -5.58 15.49
CA GLY A 675 15.86 -6.42 16.58
C GLY A 675 16.83 -6.40 17.75
N LEU A 676 16.36 -6.14 18.96
CA LEU A 676 17.15 -6.19 20.18
C LEU A 676 16.74 -7.40 21.01
N THR A 677 17.71 -8.16 21.49
CA THR A 677 17.46 -9.26 22.42
C THR A 677 18.69 -9.57 23.25
N GLY A 678 18.50 -10.04 24.48
CA GLY A 678 19.57 -10.66 25.26
C GLY A 678 19.66 -12.19 25.07
N THR A 679 18.65 -12.79 24.44
CA THR A 679 18.51 -14.24 24.27
C THR A 679 17.92 -14.51 22.88
N PRO A 680 18.76 -14.59 21.83
CA PRO A 680 18.32 -14.72 20.45
C PRO A 680 17.57 -16.03 20.14
#